data_AF-A0A0D0UDF5-F1
#
_entry.id   AF-A0A0D0UDF5-F1
#
_cell.length_a   1.000
_cell.length_b   1.000
_cell.length_c   1.000
_cell.angle_alpha   90.00
_cell.angle_beta   90.00
_cell.angle_gamma   90.00
#
_symmetry.space_group_name_H-M   'P 1'
#
loop_
_entity.id
_entity.type
_entity.pdbx_description
1 polymer ?
#
loop_
_entity_poly.entity_id
_entity_poly.type
_entity_poly.pdbx_seq_one_letter_code
_entity_poly.pdbx_strand_id
1 'polypeptide(L)'
;MIFYLFLTIPWMFLSSENAKRDSQHKRRLPFYGFLATIPPMMWFYYRHSVLRIPGAYTYYSMFEWSLVFWDLAFDALSVLELNHLKIAFIDVSSPSSQVRIAENAGQSVFYLARPSVFEHLEDEIQVDWTSQAVGEPSPAWRQAVAWFSDVYFAICFWTVFTGLGFQLFYWSVWKLALAGSEFALVANLAGYLFAFKSAHRYLISRDGQITHRIVTVVCGMGCYFFPWPAARLLGLTIGTWAGWSAMFGTWTRVKGSQEMIAEGQIIGLGMVVVMLLKYANKSVNPFWCLANETSGGWNKTGLVLATICLAEFASRPADLHPASPLVDSSSKKTEQQIPKPHPTKMHTILITIGLGTLIHLLQTFMMDAGTVISWTWTGYPIKGPTLHPHAGFVIAAASAGLIAPRFALTPAWSLFGCISAYVLYSYPDWIGFYGGLGLTMYLTSILPAYIRAASACNPATTFGNALLVNIVFDVASVVTTAYAFVPLGWTLRERTDLILGGCMLATVIGSRASNSLALPTASKPPLRTKRRTRAVAHFTLIAIVFLSTFSIIFSYYQMPTEKPVPYYPKHRIFSGGIWTVHFGVDKEGRDSQRRMQELVKDMQVDVLGLLETDLHRFVYGNRDLTRAIAEDLGYYVDLGPGPNKHTWGAALLSKFPIVKSSHHLLPSPHGELAPAIFATLDIHGQEVNVMVSHNGQEEDLLDRELQTTEIARILRSTASTPAVFLGYLVTRTGDRRPWPYQILMEDGKMWDIEIGDRWRWCEYIAFRGLWRIAFARVHESDITDTELQVGKFMLAKPGERVIYENNQELYWHIGENDIPQPWRMPNMFRGKGVRGHRYVVWDGPLYYMPPVQSQLRGYGWDWSNDFETAAVERF
;
A
#
# COMPACT_ATOMS: atom_id res chain seq x y z
N MET A 1 -22.78 -11.75 -22.70
CA MET A 1 -22.27 -12.83 -21.83
C MET A 1 -22.98 -14.17 -22.06
N ILE A 2 -24.28 -14.33 -21.81
CA ILE A 2 -24.99 -15.62 -21.98
C ILE A 2 -24.80 -16.20 -23.38
N PHE A 3 -24.95 -15.36 -24.42
CA PHE A 3 -24.70 -15.76 -25.81
C PHE A 3 -23.25 -16.21 -26.07
N TYR A 4 -22.27 -15.53 -25.45
CA TYR A 4 -20.86 -15.93 -25.52
C TYR A 4 -20.65 -17.32 -24.92
N LEU A 5 -21.13 -17.56 -23.70
CA LEU A 5 -21.03 -18.87 -23.04
C LEU A 5 -21.68 -19.98 -23.87
N PHE A 6 -22.85 -19.69 -24.46
CA PHE A 6 -23.56 -20.63 -25.31
C PHE A 6 -22.80 -20.98 -26.59
N LEU A 7 -22.12 -20.01 -27.21
CA LEU A 7 -21.31 -20.24 -28.42
C LEU A 7 -19.93 -20.85 -28.12
N THR A 8 -19.38 -20.59 -26.93
CA THR A 8 -18.05 -21.07 -26.52
C THR A 8 -18.04 -22.59 -26.32
N ILE A 9 -19.14 -23.17 -25.83
CA ILE A 9 -19.24 -24.63 -25.63
C ILE A 9 -19.12 -25.41 -26.97
N PRO A 10 -19.92 -25.11 -28.02
CA PRO A 10 -19.72 -25.69 -29.35
C PRO A 10 -18.33 -25.42 -29.92
N TRP A 11 -17.80 -24.20 -29.76
CA TRP A 11 -16.45 -23.85 -30.22
C TRP A 11 -15.38 -24.74 -29.59
N MET A 12 -15.32 -24.83 -28.26
CA MET A 12 -14.34 -25.64 -27.55
C MET A 12 -14.48 -27.13 -27.87
N PHE A 13 -15.71 -27.62 -28.01
CA PHE A 13 -15.98 -29.00 -28.40
C PHE A 13 -15.45 -29.29 -29.82
N LEU A 14 -15.86 -28.49 -30.81
CA LEU A 14 -15.43 -28.66 -32.20
C LEU A 14 -13.93 -28.46 -32.36
N SER A 15 -13.33 -27.49 -31.67
CA SER A 15 -11.89 -27.25 -31.67
C SER A 15 -11.12 -28.42 -31.08
N SER A 16 -11.61 -29.01 -29.98
CA SER A 16 -10.99 -30.19 -29.36
C SER A 16 -11.05 -31.42 -30.26
N GLU A 17 -12.17 -31.67 -30.93
CA GLU A 17 -12.34 -32.84 -31.81
C GLU A 17 -11.53 -32.73 -33.10
N ASN A 18 -11.27 -31.51 -33.59
CA ASN A 18 -10.45 -31.27 -34.78
C ASN A 18 -8.96 -31.01 -34.48
N ALA A 19 -8.54 -31.09 -33.22
CA ALA A 19 -7.15 -30.91 -32.79
C ALA A 19 -6.28 -32.15 -33.09
N LYS A 20 -4.96 -31.95 -33.20
CA LYS A 20 -4.02 -33.09 -33.29
C LYS A 20 -4.11 -33.96 -32.04
N ARG A 21 -3.86 -35.27 -32.16
CA ARG A 21 -4.04 -36.25 -31.05
C ARG A 21 -3.36 -35.85 -29.73
N ASP A 22 -2.18 -35.23 -29.80
CA ASP A 22 -1.43 -34.74 -28.62
C ASP A 22 -2.03 -33.48 -27.97
N SER A 23 -2.71 -32.62 -28.74
CA SER A 23 -3.38 -31.42 -28.23
C SER A 23 -4.84 -31.68 -27.85
N GLN A 24 -5.51 -32.65 -28.49
CA GLN A 24 -6.88 -33.08 -28.19
C GLN A 24 -7.05 -33.46 -26.71
N HIS A 25 -6.20 -34.34 -26.19
CA HIS A 25 -6.27 -34.75 -24.77
C HIS A 25 -6.01 -33.59 -23.81
N LYS A 26 -5.15 -32.64 -24.18
CA LYS A 26 -4.82 -31.48 -23.36
C LYS A 26 -5.94 -30.43 -23.36
N ARG A 27 -6.64 -30.25 -24.49
CA ARG A 27 -7.79 -29.33 -24.65
C ARG A 27 -9.05 -29.81 -23.91
N ARG A 28 -9.21 -31.11 -23.70
CA ARG A 28 -10.33 -31.68 -22.93
C ARG A 28 -10.38 -31.21 -21.48
N LEU A 29 -9.22 -31.07 -20.82
CA LEU A 29 -9.17 -30.62 -19.43
C LEU A 29 -9.75 -29.20 -19.23
N PRO A 30 -9.26 -28.15 -19.93
CA PRO A 30 -9.85 -26.82 -19.82
C PRO A 30 -11.29 -26.77 -20.34
N PHE A 31 -11.65 -27.55 -21.36
CA PHE A 31 -13.05 -27.64 -21.81
C PHE A 31 -13.98 -28.17 -20.70
N TYR A 32 -13.63 -29.28 -20.06
CA TYR A 32 -14.44 -29.81 -18.95
C TYR A 32 -14.41 -28.90 -17.73
N GLY A 33 -13.27 -28.25 -17.46
CA GLY A 33 -13.17 -27.22 -16.42
C GLY A 33 -14.13 -26.05 -16.67
N PHE A 34 -14.18 -25.53 -17.90
CA PHE A 34 -15.11 -24.49 -18.33
C PHE A 34 -16.56 -24.93 -18.12
N LEU A 35 -16.92 -26.12 -18.61
CA LEU A 35 -18.28 -26.66 -18.48
C LEU A 35 -18.69 -26.87 -17.01
N ALA A 36 -17.81 -27.44 -16.18
CA ALA A 36 -18.06 -27.68 -14.76
C ALA A 36 -18.24 -26.40 -13.94
N THR A 37 -17.68 -25.29 -14.42
CA THR A 37 -17.75 -23.98 -13.75
C THR A 37 -19.09 -23.27 -13.96
N ILE A 38 -19.80 -23.55 -15.07
CA ILE A 38 -21.04 -22.86 -15.43
C ILE A 38 -22.18 -23.08 -14.41
N PRO A 39 -22.54 -24.32 -14.00
CA PRO A 39 -23.62 -24.54 -13.04
C PRO A 39 -23.44 -23.83 -11.69
N PRO A 40 -22.30 -23.95 -10.98
CA PRO A 40 -22.11 -23.25 -9.72
C PRO A 40 -22.06 -21.73 -9.90
N MET A 41 -21.50 -21.21 -10.99
CA MET A 41 -21.53 -19.78 -11.31
C MET A 41 -22.97 -19.25 -11.39
N MET A 42 -23.85 -19.92 -12.14
CA MET A 42 -25.27 -19.53 -12.24
C MET A 42 -25.99 -19.60 -10.89
N TRP A 43 -25.70 -20.63 -10.08
CA TRP A 43 -26.26 -20.78 -8.74
C TRP A 43 -25.86 -19.62 -7.82
N PHE A 44 -24.56 -19.28 -7.76
CA PHE A 44 -24.09 -18.18 -6.92
C PHE A 44 -24.51 -16.81 -7.45
N TYR A 45 -24.61 -16.63 -8.78
CA TYR A 45 -25.20 -15.43 -9.37
C TYR A 45 -26.65 -15.22 -8.89
N TYR A 46 -27.45 -16.29 -8.86
CA TYR A 46 -28.82 -16.22 -8.36
C TYR A 46 -28.87 -15.88 -6.86
N ARG A 47 -28.02 -16.53 -6.04
CA ARG A 47 -27.92 -16.22 -4.60
C ARG A 47 -27.50 -14.78 -4.33
N HIS A 48 -26.61 -14.23 -5.15
CA HIS A 48 -26.19 -12.84 -5.05
C HIS A 48 -27.27 -11.87 -5.56
N SER A 49 -27.64 -11.98 -6.84
CA SER A 49 -28.46 -10.98 -7.54
C SER A 49 -29.94 -11.02 -7.17
N VAL A 50 -30.45 -12.21 -6.82
CA VAL A 50 -31.88 -12.41 -6.49
C VAL A 50 -32.09 -12.55 -5.00
N LEU A 51 -31.37 -13.48 -4.33
CA LEU A 51 -31.56 -13.74 -2.91
C LEU A 51 -30.81 -12.76 -1.99
N ARG A 52 -29.90 -11.93 -2.53
CA ARG A 52 -29.07 -10.97 -1.78
C ARG A 52 -28.36 -11.58 -0.57
N ILE A 53 -27.87 -12.81 -0.73
CA ILE A 53 -27.18 -13.52 0.35
C ILE A 53 -25.77 -12.92 0.52
N PRO A 54 -25.38 -12.51 1.75
CA PRO A 54 -24.04 -11.98 2.03
C PRO A 54 -22.91 -12.92 1.58
N GLY A 55 -21.83 -12.37 1.05
CA GLY A 55 -20.68 -13.11 0.54
C GLY A 55 -20.90 -13.90 -0.76
N ALA A 56 -22.15 -14.05 -1.25
CA ALA A 56 -22.45 -14.80 -2.47
C ALA A 56 -21.80 -14.21 -3.73
N TYR A 57 -21.58 -12.88 -3.76
CA TYR A 57 -20.86 -12.21 -4.84
C TYR A 57 -19.44 -12.74 -4.99
N THR A 58 -18.71 -12.93 -3.88
CA THR A 58 -17.33 -13.37 -3.96
C THR A 58 -17.24 -14.80 -4.51
N TYR A 59 -18.13 -15.71 -4.11
CA TYR A 59 -18.22 -17.04 -4.71
C TYR A 59 -18.58 -16.98 -6.20
N TYR A 60 -19.57 -16.16 -6.57
CA TYR A 60 -19.93 -15.93 -7.97
C TYR A 60 -18.70 -15.48 -8.78
N SER A 61 -18.00 -14.45 -8.29
CA SER A 61 -16.81 -13.91 -8.94
C SER A 61 -15.74 -14.98 -9.12
N MET A 62 -15.46 -15.82 -8.10
CA MET A 62 -14.47 -16.90 -8.21
C MET A 62 -14.79 -17.88 -9.34
N PHE A 63 -16.06 -18.26 -9.52
CA PHE A 63 -16.45 -19.12 -10.64
C PHE A 63 -16.41 -18.37 -11.98
N GLU A 64 -16.81 -17.11 -12.03
CA GLU A 64 -16.67 -16.27 -13.23
C GLU A 64 -15.20 -16.16 -13.68
N TRP A 65 -14.28 -15.93 -12.73
CA TRP A 65 -12.83 -15.90 -12.98
C TRP A 65 -12.27 -17.26 -13.37
N SER A 66 -12.73 -18.34 -12.74
CA SER A 66 -12.35 -19.70 -13.12
C SER A 66 -12.78 -20.02 -14.56
N LEU A 67 -13.95 -19.54 -14.97
CA LEU A 67 -14.46 -19.70 -16.32
C LEU A 67 -13.56 -18.99 -17.33
N VAL A 68 -13.19 -17.73 -17.06
CA VAL A 68 -12.22 -16.98 -17.89
C VAL A 68 -10.85 -17.66 -17.92
N PHE A 69 -10.37 -18.20 -16.79
CA PHE A 69 -9.11 -18.94 -16.74
C PHE A 69 -9.14 -20.17 -17.65
N TRP A 70 -10.21 -20.98 -17.57
CA TRP A 70 -10.34 -22.17 -18.41
C TRP A 70 -10.44 -21.83 -19.89
N ASP A 71 -11.11 -20.73 -20.21
CA ASP A 71 -11.22 -20.19 -21.57
C ASP A 71 -9.84 -19.81 -22.15
N LEU A 72 -9.10 -18.97 -21.42
CA LEU A 72 -7.74 -18.59 -21.79
C LEU A 72 -6.79 -19.79 -21.83
N ALA A 73 -6.92 -20.74 -20.91
CA ALA A 73 -6.11 -21.97 -20.90
C ALA A 73 -6.42 -22.85 -22.11
N PHE A 74 -7.68 -22.94 -22.52
CA PHE A 74 -8.10 -23.64 -23.73
C PHE A 74 -7.46 -23.02 -24.97
N ASP A 75 -7.53 -21.70 -25.09
CA ASP A 75 -6.96 -20.96 -26.22
C ASP A 75 -5.43 -20.99 -26.24
N ALA A 76 -4.77 -20.93 -25.08
CA ALA A 76 -3.32 -20.99 -24.95
C ALA A 76 -2.74 -22.32 -25.48
N LEU A 77 -3.50 -23.42 -25.43
CA LEU A 77 -3.08 -24.70 -26.01
C LEU A 77 -2.94 -24.66 -27.54
N SER A 78 -3.48 -23.64 -28.20
CA SER A 78 -3.25 -23.39 -29.64
C SER A 78 -1.77 -23.17 -29.95
N VAL A 79 -0.94 -22.75 -28.98
CA VAL A 79 0.52 -22.67 -29.15
C VAL A 79 1.12 -24.03 -29.50
N LEU A 80 0.63 -25.13 -28.90
CA LEU A 80 1.14 -26.48 -29.22
C LEU A 80 0.87 -26.86 -30.67
N GLU A 81 -0.24 -26.38 -31.22
CA GLU A 81 -0.62 -26.58 -32.60
C GLU A 81 0.17 -25.66 -33.51
N LEU A 82 0.37 -24.39 -33.14
CA LEU A 82 1.09 -23.40 -33.94
C LEU A 82 2.62 -23.48 -33.84
N ASN A 83 3.18 -24.41 -33.05
CA ASN A 83 4.64 -24.57 -32.89
C ASN A 83 5.42 -24.83 -34.21
N HIS A 84 4.73 -25.24 -35.27
CA HIS A 84 5.33 -25.43 -36.60
C HIS A 84 5.24 -24.18 -37.50
N LEU A 85 4.55 -23.13 -37.07
CA LEU A 85 4.44 -21.86 -37.78
C LEU A 85 5.79 -21.13 -37.69
N LYS A 86 6.49 -21.02 -38.82
CA LYS A 86 7.72 -20.22 -38.95
C LYS A 86 7.39 -18.94 -39.71
N ILE A 87 7.58 -17.78 -39.08
CA ILE A 87 7.48 -16.47 -39.73
C ILE A 87 8.91 -16.03 -40.06
N ALA A 88 9.22 -15.91 -41.36
CA ALA A 88 10.50 -15.41 -41.84
C ALA A 88 10.32 -14.01 -42.41
N PHE A 89 11.13 -13.05 -41.96
CA PHE A 89 11.22 -11.72 -42.55
C PHE A 89 12.36 -11.72 -43.57
N ILE A 90 12.03 -11.55 -44.84
CA ILE A 90 12.99 -11.52 -45.94
C ILE A 90 13.33 -10.06 -46.22
N ASP A 91 14.59 -9.68 -45.98
CA ASP A 91 15.10 -8.38 -46.36
C ASP A 91 15.42 -8.37 -47.86
N VAL A 92 14.65 -7.61 -48.63
CA VAL A 92 14.76 -7.51 -50.09
C VAL A 92 15.82 -6.46 -50.52
N SER A 93 16.46 -5.78 -49.56
CA SER A 93 17.38 -4.66 -49.83
C SER A 93 18.86 -5.04 -49.88
N SER A 94 19.23 -6.28 -49.53
CA SER A 94 20.60 -6.80 -49.61
C SER A 94 20.84 -7.64 -50.88
N PRO A 95 21.77 -7.25 -51.79
CA PRO A 95 22.06 -8.01 -53.00
C PRO A 95 22.79 -9.35 -52.74
N SER A 96 23.26 -9.61 -51.53
CA SER A 96 24.11 -10.77 -51.19
C SER A 96 23.34 -12.00 -50.68
N SER A 97 22.01 -11.96 -50.60
CA SER A 97 21.18 -13.09 -50.18
C SER A 97 20.22 -13.51 -51.28
N GLN A 98 20.77 -13.89 -52.44
CA GLN A 98 20.03 -14.72 -53.40
C GLN A 98 19.84 -16.13 -52.80
N VAL A 99 18.80 -16.29 -51.98
CA VAL A 99 18.21 -17.60 -51.77
C VAL A 99 17.72 -18.07 -53.13
N ARG A 100 18.26 -19.18 -53.63
CA ARG A 100 17.80 -19.84 -54.87
C ARG A 100 16.33 -20.23 -54.70
N ILE A 101 15.42 -19.35 -55.13
CA ILE A 101 14.02 -19.69 -55.35
C ILE A 101 14.03 -20.50 -56.65
N ALA A 102 13.86 -21.82 -56.53
CA ALA A 102 13.69 -22.68 -57.69
C ALA A 102 12.41 -22.27 -58.43
N GLU A 103 12.58 -21.71 -59.62
CA GLU A 103 11.50 -21.54 -60.59
C GLU A 103 10.95 -22.92 -60.96
N ASN A 104 9.75 -23.23 -60.50
CA ASN A 104 8.89 -24.21 -61.15
C ASN A 104 7.43 -23.76 -61.02
N ALA A 105 6.98 -23.18 -62.14
CA ALA A 105 5.62 -23.06 -62.65
C ALA A 105 4.42 -23.33 -61.71
N GLY A 106 3.62 -22.27 -61.50
CA GLY A 106 2.20 -22.32 -61.86
C GLY A 106 1.26 -23.09 -60.94
N GLN A 107 1.31 -22.90 -59.62
CA GLN A 107 0.17 -23.09 -58.72
C GLN A 107 0.43 -22.37 -57.39
N SER A 108 -0.55 -21.62 -56.87
CA SER A 108 -0.50 -21.01 -55.55
C SER A 108 -0.56 -22.10 -54.47
N VAL A 109 0.59 -22.70 -54.15
CA VAL A 109 0.72 -23.72 -53.12
C VAL A 109 1.21 -23.06 -51.83
N PHE A 110 0.37 -23.06 -50.80
CA PHE A 110 0.82 -22.91 -49.43
C PHE A 110 1.79 -24.06 -49.12
N TYR A 111 3.09 -23.78 -49.04
CA TYR A 111 4.07 -24.77 -48.62
C TYR A 111 3.91 -25.02 -47.11
N LEU A 112 3.27 -26.14 -46.75
CA LEU A 112 3.47 -26.74 -45.42
C LEU A 112 4.95 -27.14 -45.33
N ALA A 113 5.71 -26.39 -44.53
CA ALA A 113 7.11 -26.69 -44.28
C ALA A 113 7.25 -28.15 -43.83
N ARG A 114 7.99 -28.96 -44.61
CA ARG A 114 8.41 -30.30 -44.16
C ARG A 114 9.17 -30.14 -42.84
N PRO A 115 9.02 -31.07 -41.89
CA PRO A 115 9.83 -31.06 -40.69
C PRO A 115 11.28 -31.25 -41.14
N SER A 116 12.06 -30.18 -41.10
CA SER A 116 13.51 -30.31 -41.07
C SER A 116 13.80 -31.20 -39.87
N VAL A 117 14.44 -32.35 -40.13
CA VAL A 117 15.10 -33.18 -39.13
C VAL A 117 15.72 -32.24 -38.10
N PHE A 118 15.56 -32.56 -36.81
CA PHE A 118 16.25 -31.87 -35.72
C PHE A 118 17.76 -31.89 -36.03
N GLU A 119 18.27 -30.91 -36.77
CA GLU A 119 19.62 -30.47 -36.59
C GLU A 119 19.64 -30.00 -35.14
N HIS A 120 20.38 -30.75 -34.33
CA HIS A 120 20.99 -30.23 -33.13
C HIS A 120 21.78 -28.99 -33.55
N LEU A 121 21.09 -27.84 -33.66
CA LEU A 121 21.69 -26.55 -33.43
C LEU A 121 22.20 -26.65 -32.00
N GLU A 122 23.48 -27.02 -31.88
CA GLU A 122 24.26 -26.91 -30.67
C GLU A 122 23.84 -25.60 -29.98
N ASP A 123 23.67 -25.63 -28.65
CA ASP A 123 23.40 -24.43 -27.88
C ASP A 123 24.45 -23.37 -28.26
N GLU A 124 24.10 -22.46 -29.19
CA GLU A 124 24.96 -21.38 -29.61
C GLU A 124 25.42 -20.68 -28.34
N ILE A 125 26.74 -20.66 -28.12
CA ILE A 125 27.33 -20.01 -26.96
C ILE A 125 26.94 -18.55 -27.05
N GLN A 126 25.89 -18.16 -26.32
CA GLN A 126 25.37 -16.80 -26.37
C GLN A 126 26.38 -15.89 -25.67
N VAL A 127 27.20 -15.22 -26.47
CA VAL A 127 28.21 -14.27 -26.01
C VAL A 127 27.49 -13.06 -25.40
N ASP A 128 27.74 -12.78 -24.12
CA ASP A 128 27.19 -11.61 -23.43
C ASP A 128 27.64 -10.34 -24.17
N TRP A 129 26.72 -9.42 -24.47
CA TRP A 129 27.05 -8.16 -25.17
C TRP A 129 28.01 -7.26 -24.38
N THR A 130 28.20 -7.53 -23.09
CA THR A 130 29.22 -6.89 -22.24
C THR A 130 30.58 -7.58 -22.27
N SER A 131 30.74 -8.72 -22.95
CA SER A 131 31.99 -9.50 -23.00
C SER A 131 32.95 -9.08 -24.12
N GLN A 132 32.55 -8.14 -24.99
CA GLN A 132 33.45 -7.58 -25.99
C GLN A 132 34.62 -6.83 -25.33
N ALA A 133 35.81 -6.90 -25.95
CA ALA A 133 37.02 -6.27 -25.44
C ALA A 133 36.80 -4.76 -25.23
N VAL A 134 36.75 -4.35 -23.97
CA VAL A 134 36.68 -2.94 -23.59
C VAL A 134 38.04 -2.33 -23.87
N GLY A 135 38.06 -1.17 -24.53
CA GLY A 135 39.25 -0.31 -24.68
C GLY A 135 39.69 0.30 -23.34
N GLU A 136 40.01 1.60 -23.33
CA GLU A 136 40.42 2.24 -22.08
C GLU A 136 39.30 2.24 -21.02
N PRO A 137 39.65 1.94 -19.75
CA PRO A 137 38.68 1.91 -18.66
C PRO A 137 38.01 3.27 -18.44
N SER A 138 36.68 3.30 -18.27
CA SER A 138 35.96 4.55 -18.02
C SER A 138 36.46 5.27 -16.76
N PRO A 139 36.50 6.63 -16.78
CA PRO A 139 36.97 7.44 -15.66
C PRO A 139 36.02 7.37 -14.45
N ALA A 140 36.51 7.76 -13.27
CA ALA A 140 35.77 7.65 -12.01
C ALA A 140 34.46 8.46 -11.99
N TRP A 141 34.43 9.65 -12.59
CA TRP A 141 33.21 10.47 -12.67
C TRP A 141 32.10 9.77 -13.48
N ARG A 142 32.46 9.01 -14.54
CA ARG A 142 31.48 8.27 -15.35
C ARG A 142 30.91 7.07 -14.58
N GLN A 143 31.71 6.44 -13.72
CA GLN A 143 31.23 5.40 -12.79
C GLN A 143 30.22 5.97 -11.78
N ALA A 144 30.47 7.17 -11.25
CA ALA A 144 29.53 7.84 -10.36
C ALA A 144 28.19 8.14 -11.06
N VAL A 145 28.23 8.67 -12.29
CA VAL A 145 27.02 8.93 -13.09
C VAL A 145 26.23 7.66 -13.37
N ALA A 146 26.90 6.57 -13.76
CA ALA A 146 26.25 5.27 -13.97
C ALA A 146 25.61 4.74 -12.68
N TRP A 147 26.30 4.87 -11.54
CA TRP A 147 25.76 4.47 -10.24
C TRP A 147 24.53 5.31 -9.84
N PHE A 148 24.55 6.64 -10.03
CA PHE A 148 23.37 7.49 -9.80
C PHE A 148 22.19 7.08 -10.68
N SER A 149 22.45 6.79 -11.95
CA SER A 149 21.43 6.27 -12.87
C SER A 149 20.84 4.94 -12.40
N ASP A 150 21.68 3.99 -11.98
CA ASP A 150 21.20 2.69 -11.51
C ASP A 150 20.37 2.81 -10.22
N VAL A 151 20.79 3.66 -9.27
CA VAL A 151 20.02 3.96 -8.05
C VAL A 151 18.70 4.64 -8.39
N TYR A 152 18.70 5.59 -9.33
CA TYR A 152 17.48 6.26 -9.75
C TYR A 152 16.49 5.31 -10.43
N PHE A 153 16.97 4.38 -11.27
CA PHE A 153 16.11 3.35 -11.82
C PHE A 153 15.53 2.43 -10.73
N ALA A 154 16.30 2.12 -9.67
CA ALA A 154 15.78 1.39 -8.52
C ALA A 154 14.65 2.16 -7.80
N ILE A 155 14.75 3.50 -7.68
CA ILE A 155 13.68 4.36 -7.17
C ILE A 155 12.44 4.27 -8.07
N CYS A 156 12.60 4.34 -9.39
CA CYS A 156 11.50 4.16 -10.35
C CYS A 156 10.83 2.79 -10.19
N PHE A 157 11.62 1.72 -10.08
CA PHE A 157 11.12 0.36 -9.88
C PHE A 157 10.28 0.25 -8.61
N TRP A 158 10.81 0.67 -7.46
CA TRP A 158 10.08 0.60 -6.18
C TRP A 158 8.83 1.49 -6.18
N THR A 159 8.88 2.65 -6.84
CA THR A 159 7.72 3.54 -7.02
C THR A 159 6.60 2.83 -7.80
N VAL A 160 6.93 2.19 -8.92
CA VAL A 160 5.93 1.49 -9.75
C VAL A 160 5.41 0.24 -9.03
N PHE A 161 6.29 -0.56 -8.45
CA PHE A 161 5.93 -1.80 -7.76
C PHE A 161 4.98 -1.54 -6.57
N THR A 162 5.30 -0.58 -5.71
CA THR A 162 4.45 -0.22 -4.56
C THR A 162 3.15 0.48 -4.97
N GLY A 163 3.14 1.16 -6.12
CA GLY A 163 1.92 1.75 -6.67
C GLY A 163 0.89 0.71 -7.12
N LEU A 164 1.34 -0.47 -7.57
CA LEU A 164 0.44 -1.54 -8.05
C LEU A 164 -0.54 -1.99 -6.96
N GLY A 165 -0.03 -2.31 -5.77
CA GLY A 165 -0.86 -2.77 -4.65
C GLY A 165 -1.90 -1.72 -4.23
N PHE A 166 -1.49 -0.46 -4.16
CA PHE A 166 -2.39 0.64 -3.79
C PHE A 166 -3.45 0.92 -4.85
N GLN A 167 -3.09 1.01 -6.14
CA GLN A 167 -4.07 1.22 -7.20
C GLN A 167 -5.05 0.04 -7.32
N LEU A 168 -4.56 -1.19 -7.14
CA LEU A 168 -5.33 -2.41 -7.22
C LEU A 168 -6.48 -2.41 -6.21
N PHE A 169 -6.16 -2.04 -4.97
CA PHE A 169 -7.07 -2.18 -3.85
C PHE A 169 -8.26 -1.22 -3.89
N TYR A 170 -8.19 -0.15 -4.70
CA TYR A 170 -9.29 0.79 -4.95
C TYR A 170 -10.65 0.10 -5.18
N TRP A 171 -10.72 -0.93 -6.03
CA TRP A 171 -11.99 -1.63 -6.28
C TRP A 171 -12.37 -2.60 -5.18
N SER A 172 -11.39 -3.24 -4.53
CA SER A 172 -11.65 -4.20 -3.45
C SER A 172 -12.31 -3.48 -2.27
N VAL A 173 -11.91 -2.25 -1.99
CA VAL A 173 -12.57 -1.41 -0.99
C VAL A 173 -13.97 -0.99 -1.46
N TRP A 174 -14.12 -0.47 -2.68
CA TRP A 174 -15.41 0.09 -3.13
C TRP A 174 -16.50 -0.98 -3.30
N LYS A 175 -16.11 -2.21 -3.62
CA LYS A 175 -17.04 -3.34 -3.76
C LYS A 175 -17.13 -4.20 -2.50
N LEU A 176 -16.24 -3.99 -1.54
CA LEU A 176 -16.09 -4.84 -0.35
C LEU A 176 -16.05 -6.34 -0.71
N ALA A 177 -15.29 -6.68 -1.76
CA ALA A 177 -15.18 -8.03 -2.29
C ALA A 177 -13.99 -8.17 -3.25
N LEU A 178 -13.67 -9.40 -3.65
CA LEU A 178 -12.77 -9.63 -4.78
C LEU A 178 -13.44 -9.11 -6.06
N ALA A 179 -12.91 -8.00 -6.56
CA ALA A 179 -13.53 -7.22 -7.62
C ALA A 179 -13.13 -7.69 -9.02
N GLY A 180 -12.11 -8.55 -9.09
CA GLY A 180 -11.48 -9.03 -10.30
C GLY A 180 -10.27 -8.23 -10.77
N SER A 181 -10.11 -7.01 -10.24
CA SER A 181 -8.92 -6.19 -10.45
C SER A 181 -7.66 -6.91 -9.96
N GLU A 182 -7.80 -7.85 -9.02
CA GLU A 182 -6.71 -8.66 -8.43
C GLU A 182 -5.92 -9.45 -9.49
N PHE A 183 -6.49 -9.66 -10.69
CA PHE A 183 -5.75 -10.19 -11.83
C PHE A 183 -4.52 -9.34 -12.20
N ALA A 184 -4.49 -8.05 -11.84
CA ALA A 184 -3.32 -7.18 -11.99
C ALA A 184 -2.07 -7.72 -11.26
N LEU A 185 -2.23 -8.56 -10.23
CA LEU A 185 -1.12 -9.25 -9.57
C LEU A 185 -0.36 -10.19 -10.52
N VAL A 186 -0.94 -10.58 -11.66
CA VAL A 186 -0.25 -11.32 -12.74
C VAL A 186 0.91 -10.52 -13.33
N ALA A 187 0.96 -9.19 -13.16
CA ALA A 187 2.16 -8.39 -13.47
C ALA A 187 3.42 -8.94 -12.80
N ASN A 188 3.27 -9.51 -11.59
CA ASN A 188 4.35 -10.13 -10.84
C ASN A 188 4.72 -11.53 -11.40
N LEU A 189 4.14 -12.02 -12.49
CA LEU A 189 4.51 -13.32 -13.08
C LEU A 189 5.53 -13.19 -14.24
N ALA A 190 6.17 -12.02 -14.39
CA ALA A 190 7.17 -11.72 -15.43
C ALA A 190 8.33 -12.72 -15.49
N GLY A 191 8.69 -13.35 -14.37
CA GLY A 191 9.78 -14.33 -14.31
C GLY A 191 9.56 -15.58 -15.19
N TYR A 192 8.31 -15.94 -15.52
CA TYR A 192 8.04 -17.10 -16.38
C TYR A 192 8.41 -16.87 -17.86
N LEU A 193 8.63 -15.62 -18.29
CA LEU A 193 9.07 -15.32 -19.66
C LEU A 193 10.41 -15.99 -20.00
N PHE A 194 11.27 -16.17 -18.99
CA PHE A 194 12.58 -16.81 -19.15
C PHE A 194 12.48 -18.30 -19.53
N ALA A 195 11.30 -18.91 -19.48
CA ALA A 195 11.04 -20.26 -19.99
C ALA A 195 11.06 -20.31 -21.52
N PHE A 196 10.74 -19.21 -22.20
CA PHE A 196 10.71 -19.15 -23.66
C PHE A 196 12.06 -18.68 -24.21
N LYS A 197 12.69 -19.47 -25.10
CA LYS A 197 14.03 -19.17 -25.64
C LYS A 197 14.14 -17.80 -26.33
N SER A 198 13.11 -17.35 -27.05
CA SER A 198 13.10 -16.04 -27.71
C SER A 198 13.02 -14.90 -26.71
N ALA A 199 12.06 -14.98 -25.77
CA ALA A 199 11.89 -13.98 -24.72
C ALA A 199 13.13 -13.92 -23.81
N HIS A 200 13.68 -15.06 -23.41
CA HIS A 200 14.93 -15.14 -22.65
C HIS A 200 16.06 -14.37 -23.36
N ARG A 201 16.31 -14.67 -24.65
CA ARG A 201 17.37 -14.01 -25.43
C ARG A 201 17.16 -12.50 -25.53
N TYR A 202 15.92 -12.06 -25.74
CA TYR A 202 15.58 -10.65 -25.80
C TYR A 202 15.78 -9.95 -24.44
N LEU A 203 15.27 -10.54 -23.35
CA LEU A 203 15.31 -9.96 -22.00
C LEU A 203 16.74 -9.73 -21.48
N ILE A 204 17.69 -10.58 -21.84
CA ILE A 204 19.10 -10.41 -21.46
C ILE A 204 19.91 -9.54 -22.45
N SER A 205 19.34 -9.22 -23.62
CA SER A 205 19.97 -8.34 -24.61
C SER A 205 19.97 -6.88 -24.16
N ARG A 206 20.86 -6.07 -24.74
CA ARG A 206 20.91 -4.63 -24.47
C ARG A 206 19.59 -3.93 -24.81
N ASP A 207 19.01 -4.25 -25.97
CA ASP A 207 17.77 -3.62 -26.43
C ASP A 207 16.58 -4.01 -25.56
N GLY A 208 16.52 -5.28 -25.13
CA GLY A 208 15.51 -5.72 -24.18
C GLY A 208 15.64 -5.02 -22.82
N GLN A 209 16.86 -4.84 -22.32
CA GLN A 209 17.09 -4.09 -21.08
C GLN A 209 16.67 -2.62 -21.19
N ILE A 210 17.00 -1.95 -22.30
CA ILE A 210 16.58 -0.55 -22.54
C ILE A 210 15.06 -0.47 -22.66
N THR A 211 14.46 -1.33 -23.48
CA THR A 211 13.01 -1.33 -23.75
C THR A 211 12.21 -1.50 -22.47
N HIS A 212 12.52 -2.52 -21.66
CA HIS A 212 11.74 -2.78 -20.45
C HIS A 212 11.91 -1.67 -19.41
N ARG A 213 13.09 -1.05 -19.30
CA ARG A 213 13.29 0.12 -18.43
C ARG A 213 12.46 1.33 -18.89
N ILE A 214 12.40 1.58 -20.20
CA ILE A 214 11.54 2.63 -20.78
C ILE A 214 10.06 2.33 -20.47
N VAL A 215 9.61 1.10 -20.69
CA VAL A 215 8.21 0.69 -20.43
C VAL A 215 7.87 0.84 -18.95
N THR A 216 8.76 0.48 -18.02
CA THR A 216 8.55 0.70 -16.58
C THR A 216 8.24 2.16 -16.27
N VAL A 217 9.03 3.09 -16.82
CA VAL A 217 8.87 4.53 -16.58
C VAL A 217 7.63 5.07 -17.28
N VAL A 218 7.49 4.82 -18.59
CA VAL A 218 6.41 5.39 -19.41
C VAL A 218 5.05 4.85 -19.01
N CYS A 219 4.91 3.53 -18.83
CA CYS A 219 3.63 2.94 -18.45
C CYS A 219 3.38 3.05 -16.93
N GLY A 220 4.39 2.82 -16.09
CA GLY A 220 4.21 2.77 -14.64
C GLY A 220 4.18 4.13 -13.95
N MET A 221 5.07 5.04 -14.31
CA MET A 221 5.09 6.41 -13.75
C MET A 221 4.32 7.38 -14.63
N GLY A 222 4.47 7.26 -15.96
CA GLY A 222 3.84 8.14 -16.92
C GLY A 222 2.32 8.09 -16.87
N CYS A 223 1.69 7.00 -16.43
CA CYS A 223 0.23 6.92 -16.34
C CYS A 223 -0.42 7.91 -15.34
N TYR A 224 0.35 8.64 -14.53
CA TYR A 224 -0.17 9.63 -13.56
C TYR A 224 -1.13 10.67 -14.14
N PHE A 225 -0.97 11.03 -15.43
CA PHE A 225 -1.81 12.02 -16.09
C PHE A 225 -3.23 11.52 -16.37
N PHE A 226 -3.46 10.20 -16.37
CA PHE A 226 -4.80 9.66 -16.57
C PHE A 226 -5.66 9.91 -15.32
N PRO A 227 -6.86 10.51 -15.48
CA PRO A 227 -7.80 10.66 -14.36
C PRO A 227 -8.45 9.32 -14.00
N TRP A 228 -8.50 8.36 -14.93
CA TRP A 228 -9.23 7.11 -14.73
C TRP A 228 -8.40 6.10 -13.94
N PRO A 229 -8.89 5.59 -12.79
CA PRO A 229 -8.15 4.60 -12.00
C PRO A 229 -7.86 3.32 -12.80
N ALA A 230 -8.77 2.87 -13.67
CA ALA A 230 -8.57 1.69 -14.53
C ALA A 230 -7.37 1.83 -15.49
N ALA A 231 -7.20 3.00 -16.09
CA ALA A 231 -6.08 3.27 -17.00
C ALA A 231 -4.74 3.29 -16.23
N ARG A 232 -4.74 3.85 -15.01
CA ARG A 232 -3.57 3.84 -14.13
C ARG A 232 -3.22 2.43 -13.66
N LEU A 233 -4.21 1.60 -13.33
CA LEU A 233 -3.99 0.19 -12.98
C LEU A 233 -3.35 -0.57 -14.13
N LEU A 234 -3.84 -0.40 -15.37
CA LEU A 234 -3.26 -1.03 -16.55
C LEU A 234 -1.81 -0.58 -16.77
N GLY A 235 -1.55 0.73 -16.67
CA GLY A 235 -0.21 1.30 -16.77
C GLY A 235 0.76 0.74 -15.72
N LEU A 236 0.34 0.67 -14.45
CA LEU A 236 1.11 0.08 -13.35
C LEU A 236 1.34 -1.42 -13.53
N THR A 237 0.35 -2.15 -14.03
CA THR A 237 0.46 -3.60 -14.34
C THR A 237 1.57 -3.83 -15.37
N ILE A 238 1.50 -3.12 -16.51
CA ILE A 238 2.51 -3.21 -17.58
C ILE A 238 3.88 -2.73 -17.07
N GLY A 239 3.91 -1.61 -16.34
CA GLY A 239 5.15 -1.04 -15.81
C GLY A 239 5.85 -1.96 -14.80
N THR A 240 5.09 -2.59 -13.90
CA THR A 240 5.59 -3.54 -12.91
C THR A 240 6.13 -4.80 -13.58
N TRP A 241 5.38 -5.35 -14.54
CA TRP A 241 5.81 -6.50 -15.34
C TRP A 241 7.13 -6.21 -16.09
N ALA A 242 7.24 -5.01 -16.70
CA ALA A 242 8.46 -4.60 -17.36
C ALA A 242 9.62 -4.35 -16.38
N GLY A 243 9.33 -3.82 -15.20
CA GLY A 243 10.33 -3.57 -14.16
C GLY A 243 10.98 -4.86 -13.68
N TRP A 244 10.17 -5.88 -13.39
CA TRP A 244 10.65 -7.21 -13.06
C TRP A 244 11.43 -7.84 -14.22
N SER A 245 10.95 -7.73 -15.45
CA SER A 245 11.66 -8.20 -16.65
C SER A 245 13.05 -7.59 -16.80
N ALA A 246 13.19 -6.28 -16.57
CA ALA A 246 14.49 -5.60 -16.60
C ALA A 246 15.44 -6.11 -15.49
N MET A 247 14.94 -6.17 -14.24
CA MET A 247 15.70 -6.66 -13.09
C MET A 247 16.17 -8.10 -13.29
N PHE A 248 15.25 -9.01 -13.60
CA PHE A 248 15.55 -10.42 -13.81
C PHE A 248 16.45 -10.68 -15.02
N GLY A 249 16.34 -9.88 -16.08
CA GLY A 249 17.25 -9.98 -17.22
C GLY A 249 18.69 -9.65 -16.84
N THR A 250 18.87 -8.63 -15.98
CA THR A 250 20.19 -8.32 -15.40
C THR A 250 20.68 -9.45 -14.49
N TRP A 251 19.83 -9.96 -13.59
CA TRP A 251 20.21 -11.01 -12.64
C TRP A 251 20.59 -12.32 -13.35
N THR A 252 19.81 -12.73 -14.36
CA THR A 252 20.09 -13.90 -15.20
C THR A 252 21.45 -13.82 -15.87
N ARG A 253 21.81 -12.63 -16.36
CA ARG A 253 23.07 -12.39 -17.07
C ARG A 253 24.28 -12.42 -16.13
N VAL A 254 24.13 -11.85 -14.93
CA VAL A 254 25.20 -11.75 -13.91
C VAL A 254 25.39 -13.06 -13.12
N LYS A 255 24.39 -13.94 -13.11
CA LYS A 255 24.48 -15.37 -12.76
C LYS A 255 25.32 -15.71 -11.52
N GLY A 256 25.02 -15.09 -10.38
CA GLY A 256 25.67 -15.37 -9.09
C GLY A 256 27.05 -14.76 -8.88
N SER A 257 27.51 -13.90 -9.80
CA SER A 257 28.82 -13.23 -9.66
C SER A 257 28.85 -12.25 -8.48
N GLN A 258 30.05 -11.78 -8.12
CA GLN A 258 30.23 -10.75 -7.10
C GLN A 258 29.55 -9.41 -7.48
N GLU A 259 29.34 -9.13 -8.76
CA GLU A 259 28.64 -7.92 -9.20
C GLU A 259 27.16 -7.93 -8.80
N MET A 260 26.59 -9.10 -8.54
CA MET A 260 25.22 -9.22 -8.07
C MET A 260 25.02 -8.64 -6.65
N ILE A 261 26.09 -8.63 -5.83
CA ILE A 261 26.09 -7.92 -4.54
C ILE A 261 25.92 -6.42 -4.78
N ALA A 262 26.61 -5.87 -5.79
CA ALA A 262 26.53 -4.46 -6.13
C ALA A 262 25.13 -4.08 -6.65
N GLU A 263 24.50 -4.90 -7.49
CA GLU A 263 23.09 -4.65 -7.88
C GLU A 263 22.14 -4.73 -6.69
N GLY A 264 22.35 -5.70 -5.79
CA GLY A 264 21.53 -5.84 -4.58
C GLY A 264 21.65 -4.62 -3.66
N GLN A 265 22.85 -4.05 -3.56
CA GLN A 265 23.09 -2.79 -2.86
C GLN A 265 22.40 -1.61 -3.54
N ILE A 266 22.42 -1.53 -4.88
CA ILE A 266 21.73 -0.49 -5.65
C ILE A 266 20.21 -0.56 -5.45
N ILE A 267 19.62 -1.77 -5.58
CA ILE A 267 18.18 -1.98 -5.42
C ILE A 267 17.74 -1.65 -3.99
N GLY A 268 18.51 -2.11 -3.00
CA GLY A 268 18.28 -1.79 -1.59
C GLY A 268 18.44 -0.29 -1.28
N LEU A 269 19.41 0.38 -1.89
CA LEU A 269 19.59 1.83 -1.73
C LEU A 269 18.41 2.60 -2.34
N GLY A 270 17.92 2.20 -3.51
CA GLY A 270 16.71 2.79 -4.11
C GLY A 270 15.49 2.69 -3.18
N MET A 271 15.32 1.57 -2.49
CA MET A 271 14.27 1.38 -1.48
C MET A 271 14.42 2.34 -0.30
N VAL A 272 15.63 2.47 0.26
CA VAL A 272 15.91 3.40 1.37
C VAL A 272 15.65 4.85 0.95
N VAL A 273 16.01 5.23 -0.29
CA VAL A 273 15.70 6.57 -0.82
C VAL A 273 14.20 6.77 -0.98
N VAL A 274 13.44 5.78 -1.47
CA VAL A 274 11.96 5.87 -1.55
C VAL A 274 11.35 6.07 -0.16
N MET A 275 11.82 5.33 0.85
CA MET A 275 11.37 5.48 2.23
C MET A 275 11.67 6.89 2.77
N LEU A 276 12.84 7.46 2.48
CA LEU A 276 13.17 8.84 2.85
C LEU A 276 12.31 9.87 2.09
N LEU A 277 12.09 9.68 0.80
CA LEU A 277 11.25 10.57 -0.02
C LEU A 277 9.81 10.58 0.50
N LYS A 278 9.26 9.41 0.83
CA LYS A 278 7.96 9.31 1.50
C LYS A 278 7.99 10.00 2.85
N TYR A 279 9.00 9.75 3.67
CA TYR A 279 9.11 10.40 4.96
C TYR A 279 9.12 11.94 4.86
N ALA A 280 9.89 12.50 3.92
CA ALA A 280 9.94 13.93 3.64
C ALA A 280 8.62 14.48 3.07
N ASN A 281 7.91 13.69 2.28
CA ASN A 281 6.67 14.07 1.63
C ASN A 281 5.42 13.58 2.38
N LYS A 282 5.45 13.61 3.72
CA LYS A 282 4.31 13.29 4.60
C LYS A 282 3.71 11.90 4.33
N SER A 283 4.57 10.89 4.16
CA SER A 283 4.25 9.49 3.89
C SER A 283 3.71 9.17 2.47
N VAL A 284 3.65 10.13 1.56
CA VAL A 284 3.26 9.91 0.14
C VAL A 284 4.49 9.83 -0.76
N ASN A 285 4.58 8.83 -1.64
CA ASN A 285 5.67 8.81 -2.62
C ASN A 285 5.40 9.90 -3.68
N PRO A 286 6.27 10.92 -3.80
CA PRO A 286 6.03 12.02 -4.73
C PRO A 286 6.05 11.59 -6.20
N PHE A 287 6.56 10.40 -6.53
CA PHE A 287 6.66 9.92 -7.91
C PHE A 287 5.55 8.93 -8.30
N TRP A 288 4.65 8.57 -7.38
CA TRP A 288 3.53 7.68 -7.68
C TRP A 288 2.56 8.30 -8.68
N CYS A 289 2.02 7.47 -9.57
CA CYS A 289 0.88 7.84 -10.41
C CYS A 289 -0.44 8.02 -9.61
N LEU A 290 -0.40 7.73 -8.33
CA LEU A 290 -1.46 7.88 -7.33
C LEU A 290 -1.42 9.24 -6.63
N ALA A 291 -0.36 10.01 -6.83
CA ALA A 291 -0.22 11.38 -6.37
C ALA A 291 -0.23 12.35 -7.57
N ASN A 292 -0.65 13.58 -7.32
CA ASN A 292 -0.62 14.69 -8.27
C ASN A 292 -0.24 15.99 -7.53
N GLU A 293 -0.24 17.13 -8.23
CA GLU A 293 0.15 18.42 -7.63
C GLU A 293 -0.70 18.79 -6.39
N THR A 294 -1.97 18.36 -6.33
CA THR A 294 -2.86 18.65 -5.18
C THR A 294 -2.66 17.69 -4.00
N SER A 295 -2.04 16.52 -4.19
CA SER A 295 -1.71 15.55 -3.13
C SER A 295 -0.20 15.40 -2.86
N GLY A 296 0.63 16.28 -3.42
CA GLY A 296 2.08 16.31 -3.17
C GLY A 296 2.94 15.50 -4.15
N GLY A 297 2.42 15.23 -5.33
CA GLY A 297 3.12 14.58 -6.44
C GLY A 297 4.10 15.51 -7.16
N TRP A 298 5.31 15.01 -7.38
CA TRP A 298 6.37 15.59 -8.22
C TRP A 298 6.61 14.72 -9.47
N ASN A 299 5.52 14.25 -10.08
CA ASN A 299 5.56 13.29 -11.19
C ASN A 299 6.41 13.79 -12.37
N LYS A 300 6.25 15.07 -12.76
CA LYS A 300 7.00 15.70 -13.84
C LYS A 300 8.51 15.66 -13.57
N THR A 301 8.93 16.05 -12.36
CA THR A 301 10.33 15.99 -11.93
C THR A 301 10.85 14.56 -11.95
N GLY A 302 10.06 13.62 -11.42
CA GLY A 302 10.39 12.19 -11.43
C GLY A 302 10.59 11.64 -12.85
N LEU A 303 9.76 12.05 -13.80
CA LEU A 303 9.86 11.64 -15.21
C LEU A 303 11.04 12.28 -15.94
N VAL A 304 11.38 13.55 -15.65
CA VAL A 304 12.57 14.21 -16.23
C VAL A 304 13.84 13.50 -15.77
N LEU A 305 13.97 13.24 -14.47
CA LEU A 305 15.10 12.48 -13.93
C LEU A 305 15.14 11.05 -14.48
N ALA A 306 13.99 10.41 -14.67
CA ALA A 306 13.90 9.09 -15.29
C ALA A 306 14.36 9.11 -16.75
N THR A 307 14.01 10.15 -17.50
CA THR A 307 14.44 10.32 -18.89
C THR A 307 15.96 10.48 -18.97
N ILE A 308 16.56 11.28 -18.07
CA ILE A 308 18.02 11.43 -17.98
C ILE A 308 18.67 10.08 -17.63
N CYS A 309 18.12 9.35 -16.67
CA CYS A 309 18.57 8.01 -16.30
C CYS A 309 18.51 7.02 -17.47
N LEU A 310 17.42 7.02 -18.24
CA LEU A 310 17.25 6.13 -19.40
C LEU A 310 18.22 6.50 -20.54
N ALA A 311 18.43 7.79 -20.81
CA ALA A 311 19.39 8.27 -21.79
C ALA A 311 20.83 7.92 -21.39
N GLU A 312 21.16 8.05 -20.10
CA GLU A 312 22.44 7.62 -19.54
C GLU A 312 22.64 6.12 -19.78
N PHE A 313 21.68 5.28 -19.37
CA PHE A 313 21.78 3.83 -19.52
C PHE A 313 21.91 3.40 -20.98
N ALA A 314 21.17 4.04 -21.89
CA ALA A 314 21.22 3.77 -23.33
C ALA A 314 22.58 4.16 -23.94
N SER A 315 23.18 5.28 -23.52
CA SER A 315 24.48 5.77 -24.01
C SER A 315 25.69 5.26 -23.20
N ARG A 316 25.46 4.45 -22.16
CA ARG A 316 26.49 4.00 -21.22
C ARG A 316 27.54 3.10 -21.90
N PRO A 317 28.84 3.38 -21.72
CA PRO A 317 29.92 2.49 -22.15
C PRO A 317 29.77 1.06 -21.62
N ALA A 318 30.17 0.08 -22.42
CA ALA A 318 30.00 -1.34 -22.13
C ALA A 318 30.64 -1.77 -20.80
N ASP A 319 31.72 -1.11 -20.35
CA ASP A 319 32.49 -1.46 -19.15
C ASP A 319 31.79 -1.15 -17.83
N LEU A 320 30.85 -0.20 -17.85
CA LEU A 320 30.09 0.25 -16.69
C LEU A 320 28.82 -0.58 -16.45
N HIS A 321 28.39 -1.35 -17.44
CA HIS A 321 27.31 -2.31 -17.26
C HIS A 321 27.76 -3.47 -16.37
N PRO A 322 26.85 -4.12 -15.61
CA PRO A 322 27.19 -5.35 -14.90
C PRO A 322 27.70 -6.39 -15.90
N ALA A 323 28.56 -7.33 -15.52
CA ALA A 323 29.08 -8.36 -16.42
C ALA A 323 28.84 -9.78 -15.89
N SER A 324 28.62 -10.71 -16.82
CA SER A 324 28.61 -12.14 -16.53
C SER A 324 29.95 -12.61 -15.96
N PRO A 325 29.97 -13.60 -15.06
CA PRO A 325 31.20 -14.20 -14.58
C PRO A 325 31.89 -14.96 -15.72
N LEU A 326 32.86 -14.28 -16.34
CA LEU A 326 33.97 -14.82 -17.15
C LEU A 326 33.65 -15.29 -18.57
N VAL A 327 33.97 -14.44 -19.54
CA VAL A 327 34.47 -14.86 -20.86
C VAL A 327 35.64 -13.95 -21.21
N ASP A 328 36.86 -14.34 -20.83
CA ASP A 328 38.06 -13.78 -21.44
C ASP A 328 38.44 -14.76 -22.56
N SER A 329 37.93 -14.51 -23.78
CA SER A 329 38.17 -15.36 -24.96
C SER A 329 39.63 -15.31 -25.44
N SER A 330 40.48 -14.53 -24.78
CA SER A 330 41.87 -14.27 -25.14
C SER A 330 42.88 -15.25 -24.52
N SER A 331 42.55 -15.97 -23.43
CA SER A 331 43.49 -16.87 -22.75
C SER A 331 43.34 -18.33 -23.18
N LYS A 332 43.86 -18.68 -24.37
CA LYS A 332 43.92 -20.06 -24.88
C LYS A 332 44.79 -21.04 -24.07
N LYS A 333 45.36 -20.65 -22.93
CA LYS A 333 46.22 -21.53 -22.12
C LYS A 333 45.99 -21.26 -20.63
N THR A 334 45.45 -22.27 -19.95
CA THR A 334 45.23 -22.45 -18.49
C THR A 334 43.75 -22.38 -18.09
N GLU A 335 43.04 -23.51 -18.23
CA GLU A 335 41.75 -23.76 -17.58
C GLU A 335 41.93 -23.78 -16.05
N GLN A 336 41.97 -22.62 -15.41
CA GLN A 336 41.49 -22.55 -14.03
C GLN A 336 39.97 -22.56 -14.08
N GLN A 337 39.39 -23.77 -13.97
CA GLN A 337 37.95 -24.00 -13.95
C GLN A 337 37.31 -23.17 -12.82
N ILE A 338 36.70 -22.04 -13.17
CA ILE A 338 35.85 -21.32 -12.22
C ILE A 338 34.63 -22.22 -11.94
N PRO A 339 34.29 -22.49 -10.67
CA PRO A 339 33.16 -23.36 -10.35
C PRO A 339 31.89 -22.79 -10.97
N LYS A 340 31.30 -23.53 -11.91
CA LYS A 340 29.94 -23.25 -12.38
C LYS A 340 29.00 -23.54 -11.22
N PRO A 341 28.10 -22.63 -10.83
CA PRO A 341 27.13 -22.92 -9.79
C PRO A 341 26.23 -24.06 -10.28
N HIS A 342 26.18 -25.15 -9.50
CA HIS A 342 25.29 -26.28 -9.73
C HIS A 342 24.23 -26.33 -8.61
N PRO A 343 23.23 -25.43 -8.63
CA PRO A 343 22.17 -25.47 -7.65
C PRO A 343 21.35 -26.76 -7.81
N THR A 344 21.16 -27.50 -6.71
CA THR A 344 20.25 -28.65 -6.73
C THR A 344 18.80 -28.17 -6.87
N LYS A 345 17.89 -29.08 -7.24
CA LYS A 345 16.44 -28.78 -7.26
C LYS A 345 15.96 -28.25 -5.91
N MET A 346 16.42 -28.84 -4.81
CA MET A 346 16.09 -28.39 -3.46
C MET A 346 16.62 -27.00 -3.16
N HIS A 347 17.89 -26.69 -3.50
CA HIS A 347 18.41 -25.33 -3.36
C HIS A 347 17.52 -24.33 -4.10
N THR A 348 17.16 -24.64 -5.34
CA THR A 348 16.30 -23.78 -6.17
C THR A 348 14.95 -23.54 -5.50
N ILE A 349 14.27 -24.58 -5.02
CA ILE A 349 12.95 -24.45 -4.35
C ILE A 349 13.05 -23.59 -3.09
N LEU A 350 14.02 -23.88 -2.21
CA LEU A 350 14.15 -23.19 -0.93
C LEU A 350 14.53 -21.70 -1.11
N ILE A 351 15.47 -21.41 -2.01
CA ILE A 351 15.86 -20.03 -2.35
C ILE A 351 14.68 -19.27 -2.96
N THR A 352 13.89 -19.94 -3.81
CA THR A 352 12.71 -19.35 -4.47
C THR A 352 11.63 -18.94 -3.45
N ILE A 353 11.25 -19.86 -2.55
CA ILE A 353 10.25 -19.59 -1.51
C ILE A 353 10.75 -18.49 -0.57
N GLY A 354 12.02 -18.56 -0.18
CA GLY A 354 12.63 -17.56 0.67
C GLY A 354 12.77 -16.17 0.02
N LEU A 355 13.05 -16.10 -1.29
CA LEU A 355 13.09 -14.83 -2.02
C LEU A 355 11.69 -14.19 -2.11
N GLY A 356 10.66 -14.98 -2.41
CA GLY A 356 9.28 -14.48 -2.48
C GLY A 356 8.80 -13.90 -1.15
N THR A 357 9.09 -14.60 -0.05
CA THR A 357 8.77 -14.11 1.30
C THR A 357 9.60 -12.91 1.72
N LEU A 358 10.88 -12.83 1.32
CA LEU A 358 11.69 -11.65 1.53
C LEU A 358 11.10 -10.42 0.82
N ILE A 359 10.66 -10.55 -0.44
CA ILE A 359 10.03 -9.44 -1.17
C ILE A 359 8.77 -8.95 -0.43
N HIS A 360 7.92 -9.86 0.03
CA HIS A 360 6.73 -9.52 0.82
C HIS A 360 7.08 -8.77 2.11
N LEU A 361 8.09 -9.24 2.86
CA LEU A 361 8.55 -8.59 4.09
C LEU A 361 9.15 -7.19 3.83
N LEU A 362 9.92 -7.03 2.74
CA LEU A 362 10.47 -5.73 2.34
C LEU A 362 9.33 -4.76 1.98
N GLN A 363 8.35 -5.21 1.21
CA GLN A 363 7.18 -4.41 0.87
C GLN A 363 6.39 -4.01 2.12
N THR A 364 6.22 -4.93 3.07
CA THR A 364 5.44 -4.69 4.29
C THR A 364 6.12 -3.71 5.24
N PHE A 365 7.44 -3.84 5.47
CA PHE A 365 8.11 -3.08 6.53
C PHE A 365 9.02 -1.95 6.03
N MET A 366 9.55 -2.00 4.80
CA MET A 366 10.60 -1.07 4.34
C MET A 366 10.08 0.07 3.46
N MET A 367 8.78 0.12 3.17
CA MET A 367 8.21 1.14 2.30
C MET A 367 7.82 2.44 3.05
N ASP A 368 7.76 2.43 4.38
CA ASP A 368 7.60 3.65 5.19
C ASP A 368 8.15 3.46 6.60
N ALA A 369 8.93 4.45 7.05
CA ALA A 369 9.60 4.43 8.36
C ALA A 369 8.62 4.45 9.54
N GLY A 370 7.41 5.00 9.36
CA GLY A 370 6.34 5.02 10.36
C GLY A 370 5.72 3.64 10.61
N THR A 371 5.89 2.67 9.71
CA THR A 371 5.27 1.34 9.84
C THR A 371 5.71 0.62 11.11
N VAL A 372 7.02 0.59 11.40
CA VAL A 372 7.50 -0.05 12.63
C VAL A 372 7.01 0.68 13.88
N ILE A 373 6.86 2.01 13.80
CA ILE A 373 6.43 2.85 14.92
C ILE A 373 4.95 2.57 15.23
N SER A 374 4.08 2.57 14.21
CA SER A 374 2.65 2.32 14.36
C SER A 374 2.32 0.93 14.89
N TRP A 375 3.10 -0.10 14.55
CA TRP A 375 2.98 -1.45 15.12
C TRP A 375 3.16 -1.50 16.64
N THR A 376 3.90 -0.53 17.20
CA THR A 376 4.31 -0.52 18.61
C THR A 376 3.59 0.54 19.42
N TRP A 377 2.84 1.43 18.77
CA TRP A 377 2.20 2.57 19.40
C TRP A 377 1.01 2.16 20.30
N THR A 378 0.93 2.78 21.48
CA THR A 378 -0.12 2.48 22.49
C THR A 378 -0.92 3.70 22.98
N GLY A 379 -0.69 4.88 22.40
CA GLY A 379 -1.37 6.11 22.78
C GLY A 379 -0.69 6.90 23.90
N TYR A 380 -1.49 7.59 24.72
CA TYR A 380 -1.05 8.54 25.74
C TYR A 380 -1.27 8.03 27.17
N PRO A 381 -0.43 8.41 28.16
CA PRO A 381 0.80 9.19 28.01
C PRO A 381 1.84 8.43 27.18
N ILE A 382 2.67 9.16 26.45
CA ILE A 382 3.64 8.59 25.50
C ILE A 382 4.63 7.71 26.25
N LYS A 383 4.59 6.40 25.99
CA LYS A 383 5.49 5.39 26.59
C LYS A 383 6.48 4.81 25.59
N GLY A 384 6.30 5.05 24.30
CA GLY A 384 7.07 4.48 23.20
C GLY A 384 7.59 5.53 22.22
N PRO A 385 8.11 5.10 21.06
CA PRO A 385 8.61 6.01 20.03
C PRO A 385 7.46 6.84 19.41
N THR A 386 7.68 8.14 19.25
CA THR A 386 6.91 9.01 18.36
C THR A 386 7.50 9.01 16.96
N LEU A 387 6.74 9.39 15.93
CA LEU A 387 7.25 9.48 14.55
C LEU A 387 8.55 10.28 14.45
N HIS A 388 8.56 11.50 14.99
CA HIS A 388 9.75 12.35 15.10
C HIS A 388 10.36 12.20 16.50
N PRO A 389 11.66 11.90 16.66
CA PRO A 389 12.67 11.74 15.61
C PRO A 389 12.85 10.28 15.10
N HIS A 390 12.05 9.31 15.56
CA HIS A 390 12.35 7.89 15.41
C HIS A 390 12.32 7.35 13.97
N ALA A 391 11.58 7.98 13.06
CA ALA A 391 11.60 7.65 11.63
C ALA A 391 13.02 7.73 11.05
N GLY A 392 13.82 8.72 11.47
CA GLY A 392 15.20 8.89 11.05
C GLY A 392 16.09 7.73 11.46
N PHE A 393 15.84 7.13 12.63
CA PHE A 393 16.54 5.94 13.13
C PHE A 393 16.13 4.67 12.39
N VAL A 394 14.86 4.54 11.98
CA VAL A 394 14.42 3.42 11.12
C VAL A 394 15.11 3.48 9.75
N ILE A 395 15.16 4.66 9.12
CA ILE A 395 15.87 4.88 7.85
C ILE A 395 17.38 4.60 8.02
N ALA A 396 17.96 5.04 9.15
CA ALA A 396 19.36 4.77 9.45
C ALA A 396 19.64 3.26 9.64
N ALA A 397 18.75 2.52 10.32
CA ALA A 397 18.87 1.07 10.48
C ALA A 397 18.77 0.32 9.13
N ALA A 398 17.84 0.74 8.26
CA ALA A 398 17.71 0.20 6.90
C ALA A 398 18.97 0.48 6.07
N SER A 399 19.53 1.68 6.19
CA SER A 399 20.77 2.07 5.53
C SER A 399 21.96 1.23 6.04
N ALA A 400 22.06 1.03 7.36
CA ALA A 400 23.12 0.23 7.99
C ALA A 400 23.08 -1.25 7.59
N GLY A 401 21.90 -1.82 7.33
CA GLY A 401 21.80 -3.20 6.85
C GLY A 401 22.53 -3.42 5.52
N LEU A 402 22.49 -2.47 4.59
CA LEU A 402 23.08 -2.60 3.24
C LEU A 402 24.62 -2.71 3.23
N ILE A 403 25.31 -2.35 4.31
CA ILE A 403 26.78 -2.48 4.46
C ILE A 403 27.22 -3.74 5.22
N ALA A 404 26.30 -4.60 5.65
CA ALA A 404 26.60 -5.81 6.43
C ALA A 404 26.56 -7.15 5.65
N PRO A 405 26.96 -7.26 4.36
CA PRO A 405 26.75 -8.50 3.60
C PRO A 405 27.60 -9.68 4.07
N ARG A 406 28.66 -9.45 4.86
CA ARG A 406 29.61 -10.49 5.30
C ARG A 406 29.01 -11.50 6.28
N PHE A 407 28.03 -11.09 7.09
CA PHE A 407 27.39 -11.97 8.08
C PHE A 407 25.92 -12.26 7.77
N ALA A 408 25.41 -11.70 6.68
CA ALA A 408 23.98 -11.61 6.41
C ALA A 408 23.28 -12.99 6.31
N LEU A 409 23.93 -13.99 5.72
CA LEU A 409 23.34 -15.32 5.56
C LEU A 409 23.75 -16.33 6.65
N THR A 410 24.37 -15.85 7.74
CA THR A 410 24.79 -16.73 8.83
C THR A 410 23.59 -17.18 9.69
N PRO A 411 23.72 -18.34 10.38
CA PRO A 411 22.69 -18.83 11.29
C PRO A 411 22.38 -17.86 12.43
N ALA A 412 23.42 -17.26 13.01
CA ALA A 412 23.29 -16.32 14.12
C ALA A 412 22.54 -15.05 13.69
N TRP A 413 22.82 -14.55 12.48
CA TRP A 413 22.12 -13.38 11.95
C TRP A 413 20.65 -13.67 11.62
N SER A 414 20.37 -14.87 11.08
CA SER A 414 18.99 -15.34 10.90
C SER A 414 18.23 -15.47 12.23
N LEU A 415 18.87 -15.97 13.28
CA LEU A 415 18.29 -16.04 14.62
C LEU A 415 17.99 -14.63 15.17
N PHE A 416 18.92 -13.69 15.00
CA PHE A 416 18.69 -12.28 15.35
C PHE A 416 17.47 -11.70 14.62
N GLY A 417 17.33 -11.96 13.32
CA GLY A 417 16.15 -11.54 12.54
C GLY A 417 14.84 -12.11 13.09
N CYS A 418 14.80 -13.41 13.41
CA CYS A 418 13.62 -14.05 13.99
C CYS A 418 13.26 -13.51 15.38
N ILE A 419 14.26 -13.32 16.25
CA ILE A 419 14.05 -12.70 17.58
C ILE A 419 13.52 -11.28 17.41
N SER A 420 14.08 -10.51 16.48
CA SER A 420 13.66 -9.14 16.18
C SER A 420 12.20 -9.08 15.72
N ALA A 421 11.79 -9.98 14.81
CA ALA A 421 10.41 -10.09 14.35
C ALA A 421 9.44 -10.47 15.48
N TYR A 422 9.83 -11.44 16.32
CA TYR A 422 9.05 -11.84 17.50
C TYR A 422 8.89 -10.67 18.48
N VAL A 423 9.98 -9.97 18.78
CA VAL A 423 9.98 -8.83 19.69
C VAL A 423 9.07 -7.71 19.17
N LEU A 424 9.15 -7.38 17.89
CA LEU A 424 8.26 -6.40 17.24
C LEU A 424 6.78 -6.79 17.37
N TYR A 425 6.46 -8.07 17.15
CA TYR A 425 5.08 -8.54 17.17
C TYR A 425 4.49 -8.61 18.59
N SER A 426 5.30 -9.08 19.55
CA SER A 426 4.82 -9.42 20.89
C SER A 426 4.86 -8.29 21.90
N TYR A 427 5.71 -7.28 21.71
CA TYR A 427 5.89 -6.21 22.68
C TYR A 427 5.51 -4.84 22.10
N PRO A 428 4.79 -4.00 22.86
CA PRO A 428 4.54 -2.62 22.49
C PRO A 428 5.73 -1.69 22.80
N ASP A 429 5.56 -0.42 22.45
CA ASP A 429 6.40 0.71 22.81
C ASP A 429 7.88 0.49 22.45
N TRP A 430 8.81 0.92 23.31
CA TRP A 430 10.25 0.86 23.05
C TRP A 430 10.78 -0.55 22.77
N ILE A 431 10.28 -1.56 23.49
CA ILE A 431 10.76 -2.94 23.32
C ILE A 431 10.42 -3.43 21.92
N GLY A 432 9.16 -3.27 21.50
CA GLY A 432 8.74 -3.59 20.13
C GLY A 432 9.52 -2.80 19.09
N PHE A 433 9.77 -1.51 19.35
CA PHE A 433 10.50 -0.64 18.43
C PHE A 433 11.93 -1.10 18.19
N TYR A 434 12.66 -1.51 19.23
CA TYR A 434 14.00 -2.08 19.07
C TYR A 434 13.98 -3.39 18.28
N GLY A 435 12.95 -4.23 18.49
CA GLY A 435 12.70 -5.39 17.65
C GLY A 435 12.50 -5.01 16.19
N GLY A 436 11.71 -3.97 15.90
CA GLY A 436 11.50 -3.49 14.55
C GLY A 436 12.74 -2.87 13.88
N LEU A 437 13.60 -2.16 14.64
CA LEU A 437 14.90 -1.70 14.15
C LEU A 437 15.81 -2.89 13.78
N GLY A 438 15.85 -3.92 14.63
CA GLY A 438 16.59 -5.15 14.36
C GLY A 438 16.08 -5.88 13.12
N LEU A 439 14.77 -5.99 12.95
CA LEU A 439 14.14 -6.59 11.78
C LEU A 439 14.47 -5.81 10.50
N THR A 440 14.37 -4.47 10.57
CA THR A 440 14.71 -3.56 9.47
C THR A 440 16.15 -3.76 8.99
N MET A 441 17.10 -3.80 9.93
CA MET A 441 18.51 -4.04 9.63
C MET A 441 18.74 -5.44 9.05
N TYR A 442 18.06 -6.46 9.58
CA TYR A 442 18.14 -7.83 9.08
C TYR A 442 17.68 -7.94 7.62
N LEU A 443 16.45 -7.51 7.32
CA LEU A 443 15.86 -7.66 5.97
C LEU A 443 16.69 -6.95 4.89
N THR A 444 17.14 -5.74 5.18
CA THR A 444 18.00 -4.96 4.27
C THR A 444 19.39 -5.58 4.10
N SER A 445 19.96 -6.18 5.14
CA SER A 445 21.28 -6.79 5.08
C SER A 445 21.35 -8.08 4.26
N ILE A 446 20.29 -8.90 4.30
CA ILE A 446 20.28 -10.18 3.58
C ILE A 446 20.02 -9.99 2.09
N LEU A 447 19.32 -8.92 1.71
CA LEU A 447 18.88 -8.66 0.34
C LEU A 447 19.99 -8.82 -0.72
N PRO A 448 21.18 -8.20 -0.62
CA PRO A 448 22.20 -8.33 -1.66
C PRO A 448 22.76 -9.74 -1.81
N ALA A 449 22.96 -10.45 -0.69
CA ALA A 449 23.47 -11.81 -0.70
C ALA A 449 22.41 -12.80 -1.20
N TYR A 450 21.14 -12.58 -0.86
CA TYR A 450 20.02 -13.39 -1.31
C TYR A 450 19.80 -13.31 -2.82
N ILE A 451 19.79 -12.09 -3.37
CA ILE A 451 19.65 -11.87 -4.82
C ILE A 451 20.83 -12.53 -5.56
N ARG A 452 22.05 -12.44 -5.02
CA ARG A 452 23.21 -13.14 -5.58
C ARG A 452 22.96 -14.65 -5.68
N ALA A 453 22.51 -15.28 -4.60
CA ALA A 453 22.22 -16.71 -4.62
C ALA A 453 21.10 -17.06 -5.61
N ALA A 454 19.99 -16.31 -5.61
CA ALA A 454 18.86 -16.53 -6.50
C ALA A 454 19.24 -16.39 -7.99
N SER A 455 20.12 -15.43 -8.32
CA SER A 455 20.57 -15.22 -9.70
C SER A 455 21.38 -16.40 -10.28
N ALA A 456 21.93 -17.27 -9.43
CA ALA A 456 22.65 -18.46 -9.87
C ALA A 456 21.73 -19.65 -10.23
N CYS A 457 20.46 -19.58 -9.84
CA CYS A 457 19.44 -20.59 -10.12
C CYS A 457 18.84 -20.43 -11.52
N ASN A 458 18.02 -21.40 -11.94
CA ASN A 458 17.30 -21.30 -13.21
C ASN A 458 16.27 -20.15 -13.13
N PRO A 459 16.36 -19.14 -14.02
CA PRO A 459 15.59 -17.91 -13.90
C PRO A 459 14.08 -18.14 -14.01
N ALA A 460 13.65 -19.03 -14.89
CA ALA A 460 12.23 -19.31 -15.10
C ALA A 460 11.58 -19.93 -13.86
N THR A 461 12.25 -20.92 -13.26
CA THR A 461 11.73 -21.61 -12.07
C THR A 461 11.95 -20.85 -10.77
N THR A 462 12.88 -19.90 -10.73
CA THR A 462 13.17 -19.13 -9.52
C THR A 462 12.37 -17.83 -9.49
N PHE A 463 12.47 -16.99 -10.51
CA PHE A 463 11.88 -15.66 -10.45
C PHE A 463 10.35 -15.69 -10.54
N GLY A 464 9.78 -16.49 -11.44
CA GLY A 464 8.32 -16.61 -11.58
C GLY A 464 7.67 -17.18 -10.32
N ASN A 465 8.23 -18.26 -9.78
CA ASN A 465 7.72 -18.90 -8.57
C ASN A 465 7.96 -18.06 -7.31
N ALA A 466 9.05 -17.30 -7.20
CA ALA A 466 9.29 -16.42 -6.06
C ALA A 466 8.21 -15.33 -5.99
N LEU A 467 7.88 -14.73 -7.13
CA LEU A 467 6.80 -13.74 -7.16
C LEU A 467 5.41 -14.35 -7.00
N LEU A 468 5.20 -15.61 -7.41
CA LEU A 468 3.98 -16.34 -7.03
C LEU A 468 3.88 -16.53 -5.51
N VAL A 469 4.98 -16.88 -4.84
CA VAL A 469 5.02 -16.96 -3.37
C VAL A 469 4.74 -15.59 -2.75
N ASN A 470 5.30 -14.51 -3.29
CA ASN A 470 4.98 -13.15 -2.86
C ASN A 470 3.47 -12.86 -2.96
N ILE A 471 2.83 -13.18 -4.09
CA ILE A 471 1.37 -12.99 -4.27
C ILE A 471 0.58 -13.77 -3.21
N VAL A 472 0.95 -15.02 -2.92
CA VAL A 472 0.28 -15.83 -1.91
C VAL A 472 0.35 -15.17 -0.54
N PHE A 473 1.52 -14.67 -0.13
CA PHE A 473 1.67 -13.99 1.15
C PHE A 473 1.03 -12.59 1.17
N ASP A 474 1.06 -11.86 0.05
CA ASP A 474 0.35 -10.59 -0.10
C ASP A 474 -1.16 -10.77 0.15
N VAL A 475 -1.78 -11.74 -0.53
CA VAL A 475 -3.20 -12.08 -0.34
C VAL A 475 -3.46 -12.56 1.09
N ALA A 476 -2.66 -13.49 1.60
CA ALA A 476 -2.83 -14.04 2.94
C ALA A 476 -2.73 -12.95 4.03
N SER A 477 -1.83 -11.98 3.86
CA SER A 477 -1.66 -10.83 4.76
C SER A 477 -2.89 -9.92 4.77
N VAL A 478 -3.48 -9.63 3.60
CA VAL A 478 -4.73 -8.84 3.50
C VAL A 478 -5.90 -9.56 4.16
N VAL A 479 -6.01 -10.88 3.96
CA VAL A 479 -7.09 -11.70 4.54
C VAL A 479 -7.07 -11.66 6.07
N THR A 480 -5.94 -11.39 6.73
CA THR A 480 -5.91 -11.29 8.20
C THR A 480 -6.82 -10.21 8.78
N THR A 481 -7.19 -9.21 7.97
CA THR A 481 -8.11 -8.11 8.33
C THR A 481 -9.36 -8.13 7.47
N ALA A 482 -9.24 -8.35 6.16
CA ALA A 482 -10.38 -8.39 5.24
C ALA A 482 -11.12 -9.75 5.23
N TYR A 483 -11.00 -10.56 6.29
CA TYR A 483 -11.50 -11.93 6.34
C TYR A 483 -13.01 -12.04 6.12
N ALA A 484 -13.79 -11.02 6.47
CA ALA A 484 -15.25 -10.98 6.28
C ALA A 484 -15.65 -10.98 4.79
N PHE A 485 -14.76 -10.50 3.91
CA PHE A 485 -15.02 -10.27 2.48
C PHE A 485 -14.51 -11.39 1.56
N VAL A 486 -13.68 -12.28 2.11
CA VAL A 486 -12.97 -13.31 1.36
C VAL A 486 -13.49 -14.70 1.76
N PRO A 487 -13.87 -15.56 0.79
CA PRO A 487 -14.22 -16.95 1.05
C PRO A 487 -13.14 -17.67 1.84
N LEU A 488 -13.55 -18.40 2.89
CA LEU A 488 -12.65 -19.04 3.85
C LEU A 488 -11.71 -18.08 4.60
N GLY A 489 -11.95 -16.77 4.55
CA GLY A 489 -11.11 -15.77 5.20
C GLY A 489 -11.01 -15.95 6.72
N TRP A 490 -12.05 -16.53 7.34
CA TRP A 490 -12.07 -16.91 8.76
C TRP A 490 -10.89 -17.80 9.19
N THR A 491 -10.27 -18.53 8.26
CA THR A 491 -9.10 -19.39 8.55
C THR A 491 -7.85 -18.60 8.92
N LEU A 492 -7.73 -17.36 8.42
CA LEU A 492 -6.61 -16.45 8.68
C LEU A 492 -7.01 -15.21 9.48
N ARG A 493 -8.26 -15.16 9.96
CA ARG A 493 -8.79 -14.08 10.81
C ARG A 493 -7.83 -13.81 11.98
N GLU A 494 -7.32 -12.58 12.04
CA GLU A 494 -6.44 -12.12 13.12
C GLU A 494 -5.11 -12.91 13.24
N ARG A 495 -4.70 -13.63 12.18
CA ARG A 495 -3.52 -14.51 12.19
C ARG A 495 -2.26 -13.93 11.55
N THR A 496 -1.97 -12.65 11.81
CA THR A 496 -0.70 -12.05 11.36
C THR A 496 0.52 -12.75 11.99
N ASP A 497 0.37 -13.40 13.15
CA ASP A 497 1.37 -14.29 13.74
C ASP A 497 1.81 -15.39 12.77
N LEU A 498 0.85 -16.08 12.14
CA LEU A 498 1.12 -17.17 11.20
C LEU A 498 1.78 -16.65 9.92
N ILE A 499 1.34 -15.50 9.42
CA ILE A 499 1.88 -14.89 8.20
C ILE A 499 3.34 -14.45 8.43
N LEU A 500 3.59 -13.69 9.50
CA LEU A 500 4.93 -13.22 9.83
C LEU A 500 5.87 -14.38 10.18
N GLY A 501 5.42 -15.33 11.01
CA GLY A 501 6.19 -16.52 11.36
C GLY A 501 6.53 -17.39 10.15
N GLY A 502 5.55 -17.61 9.25
CA GLY A 502 5.74 -18.34 7.99
C GLY A 502 6.72 -17.65 7.06
N CYS A 503 6.62 -16.32 6.90
CA CYS A 503 7.55 -15.52 6.10
C CYS A 503 8.98 -15.60 6.65
N MET A 504 9.14 -15.44 7.96
CA MET A 504 10.46 -15.52 8.61
C MET A 504 11.07 -16.91 8.47
N LEU A 505 10.29 -17.98 8.70
CA LEU A 505 10.75 -19.36 8.53
C LEU A 505 11.21 -19.62 7.09
N ALA A 506 10.39 -19.26 6.10
CA ALA A 506 10.71 -19.40 4.69
C ALA A 506 11.97 -18.60 4.29
N THR A 507 12.06 -17.35 4.74
CA THR A 507 13.22 -16.47 4.50
C THR A 507 14.50 -17.09 5.07
N VAL A 508 14.45 -17.62 6.30
CA VAL A 508 15.59 -18.27 6.95
C VAL A 508 16.00 -19.56 6.26
N ILE A 509 15.05 -20.44 5.90
CA ILE A 509 15.35 -21.68 5.19
C ILE A 509 16.01 -21.39 3.83
N GLY A 510 15.49 -20.43 3.07
CA GLY A 510 16.11 -20.03 1.81
C GLY A 510 17.45 -19.31 2.00
N SER A 511 17.66 -18.59 3.12
CA SER A 511 18.94 -17.97 3.48
C SER A 511 20.00 -19.03 3.74
N ARG A 512 19.63 -20.10 4.46
CA ARG A 512 20.50 -21.27 4.68
C ARG A 512 20.88 -21.97 3.38
N ALA A 513 19.91 -22.19 2.50
CA ALA A 513 20.16 -22.75 1.17
C ALA A 513 21.04 -21.83 0.31
N SER A 514 20.86 -20.51 0.44
CA SER A 514 21.71 -19.52 -0.24
C SER A 514 23.15 -19.56 0.26
N ASN A 515 23.35 -19.70 1.57
CA ASN A 515 24.68 -19.76 2.18
C ASN A 515 25.44 -21.05 1.86
N SER A 516 24.74 -22.17 1.64
CA SER A 516 25.36 -23.45 1.26
C SER A 516 25.69 -23.56 -0.23
N LEU A 517 25.19 -22.64 -1.06
CA LEU A 517 25.41 -22.67 -2.50
C LEU A 517 26.82 -22.19 -2.86
N ALA A 518 27.57 -23.03 -3.58
CA ALA A 518 28.87 -22.65 -4.13
C ALA A 518 28.70 -21.64 -5.28
N LEU A 519 28.92 -20.36 -4.99
CA LEU A 519 28.77 -19.26 -5.94
C LEU A 519 30.11 -18.90 -6.59
N PRO A 520 30.10 -18.50 -7.89
CA PRO A 520 31.32 -18.17 -8.62
C PRO A 520 32.05 -17.02 -7.93
N THR A 521 33.21 -17.34 -7.37
CA THR A 521 34.08 -16.42 -6.65
C THR A 521 35.51 -16.68 -7.12
N ALA A 522 36.01 -15.82 -8.00
CA ALA A 522 37.38 -15.94 -8.48
C ALA A 522 38.37 -15.53 -7.38
N SER A 523 39.47 -16.28 -7.24
CA SER A 523 40.59 -15.92 -6.35
C SER A 523 41.20 -14.56 -6.72
N LYS A 524 41.18 -14.23 -8.02
CA LYS A 524 41.49 -12.91 -8.57
C LYS A 524 40.37 -12.49 -9.53
N PRO A 525 39.40 -11.66 -9.10
CA PRO A 525 38.33 -11.20 -9.99
C PRO A 525 38.90 -10.32 -11.11
N PRO A 526 38.27 -10.32 -12.32
CA PRO A 526 38.66 -9.44 -13.41
C PRO A 526 38.74 -7.98 -12.97
N LEU A 527 39.65 -7.20 -13.56
CA LEU A 527 39.89 -5.80 -13.18
C LEU A 527 38.61 -4.97 -13.25
N ARG A 528 37.78 -5.18 -14.28
CA ARG A 528 36.47 -4.53 -14.45
C ARG A 528 35.55 -4.79 -13.26
N THR A 529 35.31 -6.06 -12.94
CA THR A 529 34.47 -6.47 -11.81
C THR A 529 34.98 -5.90 -10.50
N LYS A 530 36.30 -5.93 -10.28
CA LYS A 530 36.93 -5.34 -9.09
C LYS A 530 36.76 -3.82 -9.02
N ARG A 531 36.88 -3.10 -10.14
CA ARG A 531 36.66 -1.65 -10.21
C ARG A 531 35.21 -1.31 -9.90
N ARG A 532 34.26 -1.94 -10.59
CA ARG A 532 32.82 -1.69 -10.42
C ARG A 532 32.34 -2.01 -9.01
N THR A 533 32.61 -3.21 -8.50
CA THR A 533 32.17 -3.61 -7.15
C THR A 533 32.73 -2.70 -6.07
N ARG A 534 33.99 -2.27 -6.18
CA ARG A 534 34.59 -1.29 -5.26
C ARG A 534 33.95 0.08 -5.39
N ALA A 535 33.71 0.55 -6.61
CA ALA A 535 33.08 1.85 -6.84
C ALA A 535 31.65 1.88 -6.27
N VAL A 536 30.82 0.88 -6.58
CA VAL A 536 29.47 0.76 -6.03
C VAL A 536 29.52 0.67 -4.50
N ALA A 537 30.35 -0.20 -3.93
CA ALA A 537 30.47 -0.30 -2.47
C ALA A 537 30.90 1.03 -1.83
N HIS A 538 31.82 1.76 -2.46
CA HIS A 538 32.28 3.06 -1.99
C HIS A 538 31.19 4.13 -2.06
N PHE A 539 30.50 4.27 -3.20
CA PHE A 539 29.42 5.23 -3.35
C PHE A 539 28.21 4.88 -2.48
N THR A 540 27.86 3.60 -2.36
CA THR A 540 26.82 3.12 -1.45
C THR A 540 27.18 3.42 0.00
N LEU A 541 28.44 3.25 0.42
CA LEU A 541 28.89 3.63 1.76
C LEU A 541 28.73 5.14 2.01
N ILE A 542 29.15 5.98 1.06
CA ILE A 542 28.99 7.44 1.15
C ILE A 542 27.51 7.80 1.26
N ALA A 543 26.67 7.22 0.40
CA ALA A 543 25.24 7.47 0.41
C ALA A 543 24.58 7.01 1.71
N ILE A 544 24.98 5.89 2.28
CA ILE A 544 24.45 5.40 3.56
C ILE A 544 24.83 6.34 4.70
N VAL A 545 26.09 6.77 4.80
CA VAL A 545 26.51 7.75 5.80
C VAL A 545 25.71 9.05 5.65
N PHE A 546 25.56 9.53 4.42
CA PHE A 546 24.77 10.72 4.13
C PHE A 546 23.29 10.53 4.50
N LEU A 547 22.64 9.46 4.03
CA LEU A 547 21.22 9.19 4.25
C LEU A 547 20.90 8.98 5.72
N SER A 548 21.72 8.22 6.46
CA SER A 548 21.55 8.03 7.90
C SER A 548 21.71 9.34 8.68
N THR A 549 22.72 10.14 8.34
CA THR A 549 22.97 11.42 9.03
C THR A 549 21.87 12.42 8.71
N PHE A 550 21.52 12.55 7.42
CA PHE A 550 20.47 13.43 6.94
C PHE A 550 19.10 13.03 7.49
N SER A 551 18.75 11.73 7.51
CA SER A 551 17.46 11.27 8.02
C SER A 551 17.30 11.59 9.50
N ILE A 552 18.34 11.37 10.31
CA ILE A 552 18.31 11.71 11.74
C ILE A 552 18.20 13.22 11.93
N ILE A 553 19.04 14.02 11.27
CA ILE A 553 18.99 15.49 11.38
C ILE A 553 17.62 16.02 10.94
N PHE A 554 17.12 15.56 9.79
CA PHE A 554 15.82 15.94 9.27
C PHE A 554 14.69 15.54 10.24
N SER A 555 14.76 14.37 10.85
CA SER A 555 13.79 13.93 11.85
C SER A 555 13.77 14.77 13.12
N TYR A 556 14.93 15.21 13.60
CA TYR A 556 14.99 16.16 14.71
C TYR A 556 14.49 17.55 14.30
N TYR A 557 14.77 17.99 13.08
CA TYR A 557 14.26 19.26 12.55
C TYR A 557 12.72 19.28 12.44
N GLN A 558 12.10 18.14 12.13
CA GLN A 558 10.65 17.99 12.04
C GLN A 558 9.95 17.89 13.41
N MET A 559 10.69 17.86 14.54
CA MET A 559 10.07 17.81 15.86
C MET A 559 9.24 19.08 16.11
N PRO A 560 7.98 18.96 16.59
CA PRO A 560 7.17 20.12 16.92
C PRO A 560 7.83 20.94 18.03
N THR A 561 8.14 22.20 17.75
CA THR A 561 8.69 23.16 18.73
C THR A 561 7.60 23.94 19.46
N GLU A 562 6.45 24.13 18.80
CA GLU A 562 5.30 24.85 19.32
C GLU A 562 4.18 23.89 19.70
N LYS A 563 3.41 24.27 20.73
CA LYS A 563 2.22 23.51 21.12
C LYS A 563 1.09 23.79 20.12
N PRO A 564 0.30 22.78 19.74
CA PRO A 564 -0.96 22.99 19.03
C PRO A 564 -1.82 24.08 19.71
N VAL A 565 -2.38 24.97 18.89
CA VAL A 565 -3.27 26.05 19.33
C VAL A 565 -4.66 25.82 18.74
N PRO A 566 -5.74 25.81 19.54
CA PRO A 566 -7.11 25.71 19.05
C PRO A 566 -7.54 26.98 18.31
N TYR A 567 -8.61 26.90 17.51
CA TYR A 567 -9.07 28.05 16.70
C TYR A 567 -9.60 29.21 17.55
N TYR A 568 -10.12 28.92 18.75
CA TYR A 568 -10.64 29.93 19.68
C TYR A 568 -9.99 29.81 21.07
N PRO A 569 -8.69 30.12 21.23
CA PRO A 569 -7.94 29.82 22.46
C PRO A 569 -8.38 30.66 23.67
N LYS A 570 -9.03 31.80 23.45
CA LYS A 570 -9.52 32.70 24.50
C LYS A 570 -10.94 32.41 24.96
N HIS A 571 -11.68 31.62 24.19
CA HIS A 571 -13.08 31.30 24.45
C HIS A 571 -13.15 29.84 24.90
N ARG A 572 -13.95 29.53 25.92
CA ARG A 572 -14.12 28.15 26.41
C ARG A 572 -15.01 27.31 25.49
N ILE A 573 -14.70 27.32 24.19
CA ILE A 573 -15.39 26.59 23.13
C ILE A 573 -14.39 25.73 22.37
N PHE A 574 -14.90 24.68 21.72
CA PHE A 574 -14.15 23.87 20.77
C PHE A 574 -15.08 23.22 19.75
N SER A 575 -14.54 22.84 18.60
CA SER A 575 -15.23 22.02 17.60
C SER A 575 -14.75 20.56 17.62
N GLY A 576 -15.71 19.64 17.52
CA GLY A 576 -15.48 18.20 17.38
C GLY A 576 -15.99 17.71 16.03
N GLY A 577 -15.15 17.05 15.25
CA GLY A 577 -15.51 16.51 13.93
C GLY A 577 -15.28 15.00 13.84
N ILE A 578 -16.13 14.33 13.06
CA ILE A 578 -15.99 12.90 12.73
C ILE A 578 -15.99 12.74 11.22
N TRP A 579 -15.11 11.87 10.72
CA TRP A 579 -15.01 11.59 9.29
C TRP A 579 -14.44 10.20 8.98
N THR A 580 -15.19 9.38 8.27
CA THR A 580 -14.71 8.15 7.63
C THR A 580 -14.09 8.51 6.29
N VAL A 581 -12.80 8.24 6.13
CA VAL A 581 -12.03 8.87 5.04
C VAL A 581 -11.65 7.92 3.92
N HIS A 582 -12.24 6.72 3.91
CA HIS A 582 -12.07 5.74 2.87
C HIS A 582 -10.60 5.49 2.50
N PHE A 583 -9.78 5.30 3.54
CA PHE A 583 -8.32 5.13 3.45
C PHE A 583 -7.56 6.30 2.80
N GLY A 584 -8.14 7.50 2.76
CA GLY A 584 -7.56 8.68 2.14
C GLY A 584 -7.43 8.54 0.62
N VAL A 585 -8.46 7.98 -0.02
CA VAL A 585 -8.53 7.73 -1.46
C VAL A 585 -9.70 8.50 -2.06
N ASP A 586 -9.41 9.38 -3.03
CA ASP A 586 -10.44 10.15 -3.72
C ASP A 586 -11.22 9.33 -4.76
N LYS A 587 -12.29 9.91 -5.32
CA LYS A 587 -13.14 9.27 -6.34
C LYS A 587 -12.39 8.88 -7.61
N GLU A 588 -11.24 9.49 -7.89
CA GLU A 588 -10.39 9.11 -9.01
C GLU A 588 -9.44 7.97 -8.64
N GLY A 589 -9.26 7.63 -7.38
CA GLY A 589 -8.30 6.66 -6.87
C GLY A 589 -6.91 7.26 -6.64
N ARG A 590 -6.84 8.51 -6.18
CA ARG A 590 -5.59 9.20 -5.80
C ARG A 590 -5.57 9.43 -4.29
N ASP A 591 -4.37 9.69 -3.78
CA ASP A 591 -4.20 10.14 -2.40
C ASP A 591 -4.93 11.48 -2.17
N SER A 592 -5.69 11.59 -1.07
CA SER A 592 -6.50 12.77 -0.74
C SER A 592 -6.08 13.49 0.55
N GLN A 593 -5.00 13.07 1.22
CA GLN A 593 -4.69 13.49 2.60
C GLN A 593 -4.47 15.00 2.76
N ARG A 594 -3.89 15.67 1.75
CA ARG A 594 -3.69 17.14 1.76
C ARG A 594 -4.98 17.91 1.53
N ARG A 595 -5.87 17.38 0.68
CA ARG A 595 -7.18 17.99 0.42
C ARG A 595 -8.09 17.85 1.64
N MET A 596 -8.00 16.73 2.35
CA MET A 596 -8.65 16.55 3.65
C MET A 596 -8.16 17.57 4.68
N GLN A 597 -6.83 17.79 4.76
CA GLN A 597 -6.25 18.82 5.62
C GLN A 597 -6.81 20.22 5.31
N GLU A 598 -6.95 20.60 4.04
CA GLU A 598 -7.54 21.89 3.67
C GLU A 598 -8.98 22.03 4.18
N LEU A 599 -9.80 20.98 4.06
CA LEU A 599 -11.18 21.01 4.57
C LEU A 599 -11.23 21.11 6.10
N VAL A 600 -10.41 20.32 6.80
CA VAL A 600 -10.30 20.34 8.26
C VAL A 600 -9.87 21.72 8.76
N LYS A 601 -8.92 22.35 8.05
CA LYS A 601 -8.46 23.72 8.34
C LYS A 601 -9.57 24.74 8.15
N ASP A 602 -10.18 24.74 6.97
CA ASP A 602 -11.18 25.74 6.59
C ASP A 602 -12.45 25.62 7.44
N MET A 603 -12.81 24.40 7.87
CA MET A 603 -13.92 24.14 8.78
C MET A 603 -13.58 24.39 10.26
N GLN A 604 -12.33 24.73 10.57
CA GLN A 604 -11.87 25.07 11.92
C GLN A 604 -12.16 23.97 12.95
N VAL A 605 -11.76 22.72 12.66
CA VAL A 605 -12.01 21.56 13.55
C VAL A 605 -10.91 21.42 14.62
N ASP A 606 -11.21 21.56 15.90
CA ASP A 606 -10.22 21.46 16.98
C ASP A 606 -9.90 20.01 17.37
N VAL A 607 -10.92 19.16 17.46
CA VAL A 607 -10.80 17.73 17.78
C VAL A 607 -11.42 16.92 16.65
N LEU A 608 -10.65 16.02 16.05
CA LEU A 608 -11.03 15.29 14.86
C LEU A 608 -10.86 13.79 15.08
N GLY A 609 -11.96 13.04 14.95
CA GLY A 609 -11.93 11.58 14.79
C GLY A 609 -11.91 11.24 13.31
N LEU A 610 -10.91 10.44 12.89
CA LEU A 610 -10.84 9.88 11.55
C LEU A 610 -10.96 8.36 11.62
N LEU A 611 -11.71 7.77 10.69
CA LEU A 611 -11.94 6.33 10.61
C LEU A 611 -11.47 5.79 9.26
N GLU A 612 -11.17 4.48 9.20
CA GLU A 612 -10.52 3.82 8.06
C GLU A 612 -9.10 4.37 7.80
N THR A 613 -8.30 4.42 8.87
CA THR A 613 -6.97 5.04 8.88
C THR A 613 -5.80 4.07 9.05
N ASP A 614 -6.02 2.75 9.10
CA ASP A 614 -4.92 1.77 9.12
C ASP A 614 -4.29 1.62 7.74
N LEU A 615 -3.39 2.54 7.41
CA LEU A 615 -2.71 2.61 6.12
C LEU A 615 -1.32 1.97 6.13
N HIS A 616 -0.87 1.39 7.24
CA HIS A 616 0.46 0.78 7.38
C HIS A 616 0.52 -0.66 6.85
N ARG A 617 -0.26 -0.92 5.79
CA ARG A 617 -0.27 -2.16 5.00
C ARG A 617 0.14 -1.86 3.57
N PHE A 618 0.72 -2.84 2.90
CA PHE A 618 1.22 -2.64 1.53
C PHE A 618 0.12 -2.26 0.54
N VAL A 619 -1.11 -2.77 0.72
CA VAL A 619 -2.27 -2.43 -0.12
C VAL A 619 -2.72 -0.98 -0.01
N TYR A 620 -2.28 -0.27 1.03
CA TYR A 620 -2.51 1.17 1.19
C TYR A 620 -1.26 1.99 0.92
N GLY A 621 -0.21 1.33 0.40
CA GLY A 621 1.08 1.94 0.11
C GLY A 621 1.94 2.20 1.35
N ASN A 622 1.63 1.62 2.51
CA ASN A 622 2.28 1.94 3.80
C ASN A 622 2.28 3.45 4.07
N ARG A 623 1.10 4.04 4.24
CA ARG A 623 0.95 5.50 4.43
C ARG A 623 0.60 5.84 5.88
N ASP A 624 0.65 7.13 6.19
CA ASP A 624 0.07 7.75 7.37
C ASP A 624 -0.55 9.09 6.98
N LEU A 625 -1.88 9.09 6.80
CA LEU A 625 -2.63 10.28 6.37
C LEU A 625 -2.67 11.38 7.42
N THR A 626 -2.43 11.05 8.70
CA THR A 626 -2.53 12.01 9.81
C THR A 626 -1.43 13.06 9.75
N ARG A 627 -0.30 12.72 9.11
CA ARG A 627 0.91 13.56 9.05
C ARG A 627 0.68 14.91 8.40
N ALA A 628 -0.15 14.99 7.36
CA ALA A 628 -0.47 16.28 6.74
C ALA A 628 -1.09 17.21 7.79
N ILE A 629 -2.20 16.79 8.41
CA ILE A 629 -2.91 17.57 9.43
C ILE A 629 -2.00 17.87 10.63
N ALA A 630 -1.33 16.86 11.16
CA ALA A 630 -0.52 16.98 12.37
C ALA A 630 0.66 17.93 12.21
N GLU A 631 1.43 17.78 11.12
CA GLU A 631 2.67 18.52 10.94
C GLU A 631 2.44 19.94 10.41
N ASP A 632 1.49 20.17 9.49
CA ASP A 632 1.34 21.51 8.89
C ASP A 632 0.27 22.37 9.59
N LEU A 633 -0.75 21.74 10.21
CA LEU A 633 -1.73 22.48 11.00
C LEU A 633 -1.39 22.48 12.50
N GLY A 634 -0.55 21.56 12.98
CA GLY A 634 -0.19 21.43 14.38
C GLY A 634 -1.31 20.78 15.21
N TYR A 635 -1.24 19.45 15.37
CA TYR A 635 -2.15 18.66 16.21
C TYR A 635 -1.37 17.62 17.02
N TYR A 636 -1.87 17.30 18.22
CA TYR A 636 -1.56 16.04 18.88
C TYR A 636 -2.26 14.91 18.12
N VAL A 637 -1.60 13.77 17.97
CA VAL A 637 -2.14 12.61 17.25
C VAL A 637 -2.06 11.38 18.13
N ASP A 638 -3.15 10.63 18.15
CA ASP A 638 -3.19 9.24 18.60
C ASP A 638 -3.71 8.35 17.44
N LEU A 639 -2.81 7.55 16.87
CA LEU A 639 -3.07 6.65 15.75
C LEU A 639 -3.36 5.25 16.32
N GLY A 640 -4.60 4.78 16.36
CA GLY A 640 -4.89 3.57 17.12
C GLY A 640 -6.16 2.81 16.74
N PRO A 641 -6.16 1.47 16.91
CA PRO A 641 -5.05 0.58 17.25
C PRO A 641 -4.07 0.35 16.07
N GLY A 642 -2.87 -0.16 16.36
CA GLY A 642 -1.86 -0.46 15.33
C GLY A 642 -2.26 -1.57 14.34
N PRO A 643 -1.57 -1.69 13.19
CA PRO A 643 -1.90 -2.65 12.12
C PRO A 643 -1.86 -4.13 12.52
N ASN A 644 -1.10 -4.49 13.55
CA ASN A 644 -1.07 -5.85 14.12
C ASN A 644 -2.33 -6.19 14.95
N LYS A 645 -3.31 -5.28 15.03
CA LYS A 645 -4.58 -5.46 15.73
C LYS A 645 -5.77 -5.69 14.81
N HIS A 646 -5.53 -5.83 13.50
CA HIS A 646 -6.50 -6.34 12.52
C HIS A 646 -7.80 -5.55 12.38
N THR A 647 -7.75 -4.24 12.59
CA THR A 647 -8.88 -3.33 12.37
C THR A 647 -8.68 -2.49 11.10
N TRP A 648 -9.71 -1.77 10.65
CA TRP A 648 -9.54 -0.74 9.61
C TRP A 648 -8.92 0.57 10.12
N GLY A 649 -8.67 0.68 11.42
CA GLY A 649 -7.98 1.79 12.07
C GLY A 649 -8.88 2.97 12.41
N ALA A 650 -8.50 3.67 13.47
CA ALA A 650 -9.03 4.97 13.84
C ALA A 650 -7.86 5.91 14.18
N ALA A 651 -8.10 7.21 14.10
CA ALA A 651 -7.17 8.23 14.57
C ALA A 651 -7.91 9.34 15.30
N LEU A 652 -7.33 9.80 16.40
CA LEU A 652 -7.76 11.00 17.11
C LEU A 652 -6.69 12.09 16.90
N LEU A 653 -7.10 13.22 16.35
CA LEU A 653 -6.27 14.41 16.25
C LEU A 653 -6.87 15.50 17.13
N SER A 654 -6.04 16.20 17.90
CA SER A 654 -6.50 17.25 18.81
C SER A 654 -5.59 18.47 18.83
N LYS A 655 -6.18 19.67 18.79
CA LYS A 655 -5.53 20.93 19.13
C LYS A 655 -5.27 21.08 20.62
N PHE A 656 -5.95 20.30 21.44
CA PHE A 656 -5.81 20.26 22.89
C PHE A 656 -4.91 19.08 23.32
N PRO A 657 -4.11 19.22 24.39
CA PRO A 657 -3.28 18.13 24.89
C PRO A 657 -4.09 16.85 25.17
N ILE A 658 -3.62 15.71 24.67
CA ILE A 658 -4.13 14.39 25.01
C ILE A 658 -3.46 13.97 26.34
N VAL A 659 -4.23 13.96 27.42
CA VAL A 659 -3.74 13.62 28.77
C VAL A 659 -3.46 12.12 28.88
N LYS A 660 -4.42 11.33 28.42
CA LYS A 660 -4.35 9.86 28.38
C LYS A 660 -5.26 9.33 27.29
N SER A 661 -4.93 8.17 26.76
CA SER A 661 -5.80 7.44 25.84
C SER A 661 -5.64 5.94 25.99
N SER A 662 -6.68 5.21 25.59
CA SER A 662 -6.68 3.76 25.52
C SER A 662 -7.31 3.30 24.20
N HIS A 663 -6.71 2.28 23.61
CA HIS A 663 -7.22 1.62 22.41
C HIS A 663 -8.01 0.38 22.80
N HIS A 664 -9.18 0.21 22.21
CA HIS A 664 -10.08 -0.90 22.45
C HIS A 664 -10.34 -1.64 21.15
N LEU A 665 -10.24 -2.97 21.22
CA LEU A 665 -10.78 -3.88 20.21
C LEU A 665 -12.16 -4.30 20.70
N LEU A 666 -13.19 -3.84 20.00
CA LEU A 666 -14.57 -4.06 20.44
C LEU A 666 -15.00 -5.50 20.15
N PRO A 667 -15.95 -6.06 20.92
CA PRO A 667 -16.37 -7.45 20.75
C PRO A 667 -16.87 -7.74 19.34
N SER A 668 -16.36 -8.81 18.72
CA SER A 668 -16.77 -9.23 17.38
C SER A 668 -16.81 -10.76 17.28
N PRO A 669 -17.91 -11.43 17.64
CA PRO A 669 -18.00 -12.87 17.53
C PRO A 669 -17.97 -13.39 16.09
N HIS A 670 -18.48 -12.63 15.12
CA HIS A 670 -18.68 -13.12 13.76
C HIS A 670 -18.04 -12.25 12.67
N GLY A 671 -18.20 -10.94 12.78
CA GLY A 671 -17.90 -9.96 11.74
C GLY A 671 -16.56 -9.26 11.90
N GLU A 672 -16.56 -7.99 11.55
CA GLU A 672 -15.39 -7.11 11.58
C GLU A 672 -14.95 -6.75 13.00
N LEU A 673 -13.65 -6.85 13.24
CA LEU A 673 -13.01 -6.36 14.45
C LEU A 673 -12.94 -4.83 14.44
N ALA A 674 -13.77 -4.22 15.28
CA ALA A 674 -13.98 -2.78 15.35
C ALA A 674 -12.99 -2.07 16.31
N PRO A 675 -12.34 -0.97 15.88
CA PRO A 675 -11.48 -0.15 16.74
C PRO A 675 -12.25 0.93 17.51
N ALA A 676 -11.77 1.26 18.71
CA ALA A 676 -12.13 2.49 19.40
C ALA A 676 -10.94 3.11 20.16
N ILE A 677 -10.85 4.44 20.15
CA ILE A 677 -9.94 5.25 20.95
C ILE A 677 -10.79 5.99 22.00
N PHE A 678 -10.49 5.76 23.28
CA PHE A 678 -11.05 6.54 24.37
C PHE A 678 -9.95 7.41 24.97
N ALA A 679 -10.08 8.73 24.84
CA ALA A 679 -9.08 9.69 25.29
C ALA A 679 -9.67 10.70 26.26
N THR A 680 -8.83 11.23 27.15
CA THR A 680 -9.15 12.42 27.95
C THR A 680 -8.27 13.57 27.45
N LEU A 681 -8.92 14.66 27.05
CA LEU A 681 -8.28 15.88 26.56
C LEU A 681 -8.34 16.96 27.64
N ASP A 682 -7.31 17.80 27.71
CA ASP A 682 -7.34 19.04 28.50
C ASP A 682 -7.84 20.20 27.64
N ILE A 683 -9.15 20.48 27.72
CA ILE A 683 -9.80 21.55 26.98
C ILE A 683 -9.98 22.76 27.92
N HIS A 684 -9.17 23.80 27.73
CA HIS A 684 -9.21 25.04 28.52
C HIS A 684 -9.11 24.81 30.06
N GLY A 685 -8.28 23.85 30.48
CA GLY A 685 -8.07 23.50 31.88
C GLY A 685 -9.14 22.55 32.45
N GLN A 686 -9.99 21.96 31.59
CA GLN A 686 -11.05 21.04 31.98
C GLN A 686 -10.87 19.72 31.22
N GLU A 687 -10.90 18.60 31.96
CA GLU A 687 -10.88 17.27 31.35
C GLU A 687 -12.18 17.00 30.59
N VAL A 688 -12.04 16.66 29.31
CA VAL A 688 -13.15 16.24 28.44
C VAL A 688 -12.78 14.90 27.80
N ASN A 689 -13.66 13.91 27.96
CA ASN A 689 -13.48 12.61 27.34
C ASN A 689 -13.91 12.65 25.87
N VAL A 690 -13.14 12.03 25.00
CA VAL A 690 -13.45 11.90 23.57
C VAL A 690 -13.36 10.42 23.20
N MET A 691 -14.44 9.89 22.65
CA MET A 691 -14.50 8.54 22.11
C MET A 691 -14.53 8.63 20.58
N VAL A 692 -13.56 8.01 19.92
CA VAL A 692 -13.55 7.80 18.46
C VAL A 692 -13.75 6.31 18.19
N SER A 693 -14.76 5.91 17.42
CA SER A 693 -15.01 4.48 17.17
C SER A 693 -15.56 4.20 15.76
N HIS A 694 -15.22 3.01 15.26
CA HIS A 694 -15.77 2.48 14.01
C HIS A 694 -16.45 1.14 14.29
N ASN A 695 -17.78 1.09 14.28
CA ASN A 695 -18.51 -0.17 14.42
C ASN A 695 -18.41 -1.00 13.13
N GLY A 696 -18.61 -2.31 13.28
CA GLY A 696 -18.65 -3.26 12.18
C GLY A 696 -19.86 -3.09 11.26
N GLN A 697 -19.97 -3.99 10.30
CA GLN A 697 -20.84 -3.85 9.14
C GLN A 697 -22.34 -4.06 9.42
N GLU A 698 -23.18 -3.67 8.46
CA GLU A 698 -24.64 -3.82 8.56
C GLU A 698 -25.06 -5.29 8.73
N GLU A 699 -24.35 -6.21 8.09
CA GLU A 699 -24.67 -7.64 8.02
C GLU A 699 -24.57 -8.34 9.38
N ASP A 700 -23.69 -7.86 10.28
CA ASP A 700 -23.41 -8.48 11.57
C ASP A 700 -24.09 -7.73 12.73
N LEU A 701 -25.41 -7.88 12.84
CA LEU A 701 -26.25 -7.22 13.85
C LEU A 701 -25.75 -7.43 15.30
N LEU A 702 -25.37 -8.67 15.64
CA LEU A 702 -24.89 -9.02 16.99
C LEU A 702 -23.57 -8.30 17.32
N ASP A 703 -22.65 -8.24 16.36
CA ASP A 703 -21.38 -7.53 16.54
C ASP A 703 -21.65 -6.07 16.84
N ARG A 704 -22.48 -5.38 16.04
CA ARG A 704 -22.80 -3.96 16.28
C ARG A 704 -23.49 -3.71 17.61
N GLU A 705 -24.39 -4.61 18.04
CA GLU A 705 -25.02 -4.55 19.36
C GLU A 705 -23.98 -4.63 20.49
N LEU A 706 -23.09 -5.64 20.45
CA LEU A 706 -22.07 -5.86 21.48
C LEU A 706 -21.01 -4.75 21.49
N GLN A 707 -20.58 -4.30 20.32
CA GLN A 707 -19.62 -3.20 20.15
C GLN A 707 -20.17 -1.92 20.77
N THR A 708 -21.41 -1.56 20.45
CA THR A 708 -22.05 -0.35 20.99
C THR A 708 -22.34 -0.49 22.48
N THR A 709 -22.69 -1.69 22.95
CA THR A 709 -22.88 -1.96 24.38
C THR A 709 -21.59 -1.72 25.16
N GLU A 710 -20.44 -2.14 24.63
CA GLU A 710 -19.14 -1.91 25.26
C GLU A 710 -18.75 -0.42 25.24
N ILE A 711 -18.96 0.27 24.11
CA ILE A 711 -18.79 1.72 24.01
C ILE A 711 -19.63 2.45 25.06
N ALA A 712 -20.93 2.11 25.15
CA ALA A 712 -21.86 2.67 26.11
C ALA A 712 -21.41 2.42 27.55
N ARG A 713 -20.92 1.21 27.87
CA ARG A 713 -20.36 0.88 29.19
C ARG A 713 -19.17 1.78 29.53
N ILE A 714 -18.23 1.97 28.60
CA ILE A 714 -17.05 2.84 28.80
C ILE A 714 -17.48 4.30 29.03
N LEU A 715 -18.34 4.84 28.16
CA LEU A 715 -18.85 6.21 28.29
C LEU A 715 -19.62 6.44 29.59
N ARG A 716 -20.44 5.47 30.01
CA ARG A 716 -21.21 5.53 31.27
C ARG A 716 -20.30 5.48 32.49
N SER A 717 -19.20 4.71 32.44
CA SER A 717 -18.27 4.60 33.57
C SER A 717 -17.60 5.92 33.94
N THR A 718 -17.61 6.90 33.02
CA THR A 718 -17.08 8.25 33.22
C THR A 718 -18.16 9.33 33.16
N ALA A 719 -19.40 9.00 33.59
CA ALA A 719 -20.56 9.89 33.51
C ALA A 719 -20.38 11.27 34.17
N SER A 720 -19.48 11.39 35.15
CA SER A 720 -19.15 12.65 35.83
C SER A 720 -18.29 13.60 34.99
N THR A 721 -17.57 13.09 34.00
CA THR A 721 -16.69 13.88 33.12
C THR A 721 -17.46 14.23 31.84
N PRO A 722 -17.38 15.49 31.35
CA PRO A 722 -17.91 15.85 30.05
C PRO A 722 -17.36 14.95 28.96
N ALA A 723 -18.17 14.61 27.96
CA ALA A 723 -17.77 13.69 26.92
C ALA A 723 -18.32 14.06 25.55
N VAL A 724 -17.56 13.74 24.51
CA VAL A 724 -17.97 13.75 23.11
C VAL A 724 -17.69 12.37 22.52
N PHE A 725 -18.69 11.79 21.87
CA PHE A 725 -18.57 10.62 21.02
C PHE A 725 -18.53 11.09 19.56
N LEU A 726 -17.57 10.56 18.80
CA LEU A 726 -17.30 10.84 17.40
C LEU A 726 -17.13 9.50 16.69
N GLY A 727 -18.20 8.91 16.16
CA GLY A 727 -18.08 7.54 15.67
C GLY A 727 -19.06 7.12 14.59
N TYR A 728 -18.77 5.95 14.03
CA TYR A 728 -19.52 5.32 12.96
C TYR A 728 -20.31 4.13 13.53
N LEU A 729 -21.64 4.17 13.46
CA LEU A 729 -22.53 3.23 14.15
C LEU A 729 -23.33 2.31 13.23
N VAL A 730 -23.51 2.67 11.96
CA VAL A 730 -24.39 1.95 11.01
C VAL A 730 -25.81 1.80 11.56
N THR A 731 -26.55 2.90 11.70
CA THR A 731 -27.92 2.92 12.25
C THR A 731 -28.63 4.19 11.81
N ARG A 732 -29.96 4.25 11.90
CA ARG A 732 -30.73 5.48 11.71
C ARG A 732 -31.00 6.17 13.03
N THR A 733 -31.14 7.49 12.95
CA THR A 733 -31.55 8.32 14.08
C THR A 733 -32.92 7.87 14.62
N GLY A 734 -32.92 7.34 15.84
CA GLY A 734 -34.12 6.88 16.54
C GLY A 734 -34.38 5.37 16.47
N ASP A 735 -33.50 4.59 15.84
CA ASP A 735 -33.63 3.13 15.83
C ASP A 735 -33.56 2.55 17.25
N ARG A 736 -34.35 1.49 17.47
CA ARG A 736 -34.42 0.77 18.75
C ARG A 736 -33.48 -0.43 18.76
N ARG A 737 -33.18 -0.93 19.96
CA ARG A 737 -32.44 -2.19 20.17
C ARG A 737 -33.00 -3.31 19.26
N PRO A 738 -32.16 -4.16 18.64
CA PRO A 738 -30.71 -4.29 18.88
C PRO A 738 -29.84 -3.29 18.10
N TRP A 739 -30.42 -2.33 17.38
CA TRP A 739 -29.63 -1.34 16.64
C TRP A 739 -28.85 -0.40 17.59
N PRO A 740 -27.64 0.03 17.20
CA PRO A 740 -26.74 0.85 18.03
C PRO A 740 -27.32 2.12 18.63
N TYR A 741 -28.21 2.83 17.91
CA TYR A 741 -28.63 4.18 18.27
C TYR A 741 -29.15 4.29 19.72
N GLN A 742 -30.17 3.49 20.07
CA GLN A 742 -30.76 3.54 21.40
C GLN A 742 -29.78 3.15 22.52
N ILE A 743 -28.89 2.19 22.26
CA ILE A 743 -27.88 1.71 23.21
C ILE A 743 -26.92 2.85 23.57
N LEU A 744 -26.38 3.55 22.56
CA LEU A 744 -25.46 4.66 22.80
C LEU A 744 -26.11 5.79 23.60
N MET A 745 -27.33 6.20 23.21
CA MET A 745 -28.00 7.35 23.82
C MET A 745 -28.46 7.04 25.25
N GLU A 746 -29.14 5.91 25.46
CA GLU A 746 -29.69 5.55 26.78
C GLU A 746 -28.62 4.95 27.71
N ASP A 747 -27.94 3.89 27.27
CA ASP A 747 -27.03 3.14 28.13
C ASP A 747 -25.69 3.86 28.30
N GLY A 748 -25.23 4.58 27.27
CA GLY A 748 -24.06 5.45 27.31
C GLY A 748 -24.31 6.78 28.01
N LYS A 749 -25.58 7.14 28.25
CA LYS A 749 -26.03 8.43 28.79
C LYS A 749 -25.51 9.60 27.94
N MET A 750 -25.81 9.57 26.65
CA MET A 750 -25.35 10.55 25.67
C MET A 750 -26.54 11.23 25.00
N TRP A 751 -26.39 12.50 24.68
CA TRP A 751 -27.32 13.25 23.86
C TRP A 751 -26.87 13.22 22.41
N ASP A 752 -27.78 12.96 21.48
CA ASP A 752 -27.49 13.10 20.05
C ASP A 752 -27.19 14.57 19.72
N ILE A 753 -26.22 14.81 18.84
CA ILE A 753 -25.94 16.14 18.31
C ILE A 753 -27.09 16.75 17.53
N GLU A 754 -28.05 16.02 16.93
CA GLU A 754 -29.25 16.59 16.27
C GLU A 754 -30.30 15.53 15.86
N ILE A 755 -31.34 15.32 16.67
CA ILE A 755 -32.39 14.30 16.42
C ILE A 755 -33.28 14.56 15.19
N GLY A 756 -33.35 15.81 14.71
CA GLY A 756 -34.09 16.19 13.52
C GLY A 756 -33.41 15.74 12.22
N ASP A 757 -32.11 15.42 12.26
CA ASP A 757 -31.40 14.87 11.11
C ASP A 757 -31.69 13.38 10.93
N ARG A 758 -32.75 13.10 10.17
CA ARG A 758 -33.18 11.75 9.78
C ARG A 758 -32.36 11.16 8.62
N TRP A 759 -31.42 11.91 8.06
CA TRP A 759 -30.61 11.48 6.91
C TRP A 759 -29.24 10.90 7.33
N ARG A 760 -28.94 10.85 8.63
CA ARG A 760 -27.73 10.17 9.14
C ARG A 760 -27.95 8.66 9.17
N TRP A 761 -26.96 7.93 8.66
CA TRP A 761 -26.93 6.47 8.57
C TRP A 761 -25.64 5.86 9.17
N CYS A 762 -24.55 6.61 9.19
CA CYS A 762 -23.24 6.08 9.52
C CYS A 762 -22.56 6.85 10.65
N GLU A 763 -22.23 8.12 10.41
CA GLU A 763 -21.47 8.95 11.34
C GLU A 763 -22.38 9.70 12.32
N TYR A 764 -21.97 9.69 13.59
CA TYR A 764 -22.68 10.28 14.70
C TYR A 764 -21.74 11.08 15.58
N ILE A 765 -22.24 12.25 16.01
CA ILE A 765 -21.71 12.98 17.14
C ILE A 765 -22.73 12.84 18.27
N ALA A 766 -22.28 12.50 19.46
CA ALA A 766 -23.09 12.53 20.68
C ALA A 766 -22.29 13.18 21.81
N PHE A 767 -22.95 13.76 22.80
CA PHE A 767 -22.27 14.53 23.84
C PHE A 767 -22.95 14.45 25.20
N ARG A 768 -22.20 14.78 26.25
CA ARG A 768 -22.71 14.91 27.62
C ARG A 768 -21.88 15.96 28.36
N GLY A 769 -22.53 16.74 29.24
CA GLY A 769 -21.82 17.66 30.13
C GLY A 769 -21.23 18.88 29.42
N LEU A 770 -21.75 19.21 28.23
CA LEU A 770 -21.29 20.30 27.36
C LEU A 770 -22.51 21.04 26.79
N TRP A 771 -22.40 22.35 26.61
CA TRP A 771 -23.40 23.12 25.88
C TRP A 771 -23.14 23.00 24.37
N ARG A 772 -24.03 22.35 23.62
CA ARG A 772 -24.00 22.38 22.14
C ARG A 772 -24.36 23.78 21.67
N ILE A 773 -23.56 24.36 20.77
CA ILE A 773 -23.80 25.72 20.23
C ILE A 773 -23.90 25.74 18.70
N ALA A 774 -23.33 24.76 17.99
CA ALA A 774 -23.50 24.64 16.55
C ALA A 774 -23.36 23.20 16.05
N PHE A 775 -23.95 22.89 14.89
CA PHE A 775 -23.78 21.62 14.17
C PHE A 775 -23.85 21.86 12.66
N ALA A 776 -23.00 21.17 11.90
CA ALA A 776 -23.01 21.22 10.43
C ALA A 776 -22.53 19.90 9.82
N ARG A 777 -23.05 19.60 8.62
CA ARG A 777 -22.56 18.55 7.72
C ARG A 777 -22.00 19.21 6.46
N VAL A 778 -20.81 18.80 6.04
CA VAL A 778 -20.06 19.43 4.94
C VAL A 778 -19.76 18.41 3.86
N HIS A 779 -20.30 18.64 2.67
CA HIS A 779 -20.12 17.77 1.50
C HIS A 779 -18.64 17.51 1.19
N GLU A 780 -18.32 16.26 0.91
CA GLU A 780 -16.98 15.75 0.66
C GLU A 780 -16.42 16.11 -0.73
N SER A 781 -17.29 16.57 -1.63
CA SER A 781 -16.95 16.78 -3.05
C SER A 781 -16.55 15.46 -3.72
N ASP A 782 -15.25 15.19 -3.79
CA ASP A 782 -14.64 14.06 -4.48
C ASP A 782 -13.49 13.45 -3.68
N ILE A 783 -13.20 13.95 -2.46
CA ILE A 783 -12.03 13.53 -1.67
C ILE A 783 -12.19 12.20 -0.93
N THR A 784 -13.44 11.79 -0.70
CA THR A 784 -13.85 10.52 -0.07
C THR A 784 -15.31 10.23 -0.46
N ASP A 785 -15.97 9.28 0.20
CA ASP A 785 -17.37 8.89 0.02
C ASP A 785 -18.34 9.37 1.12
N THR A 786 -17.87 9.78 2.29
CA THR A 786 -18.70 10.36 3.36
C THR A 786 -18.43 11.85 3.61
N GLU A 787 -19.46 12.58 4.04
CA GLU A 787 -19.34 13.99 4.42
C GLU A 787 -18.60 14.19 5.75
N LEU A 788 -18.00 15.37 5.97
CA LEU A 788 -17.47 15.73 7.28
C LEU A 788 -18.62 16.24 8.18
N GLN A 789 -18.82 15.65 9.36
CA GLN A 789 -19.73 16.20 10.37
C GLN A 789 -18.98 16.94 11.46
N VAL A 790 -19.47 18.13 11.86
CA VAL A 790 -18.82 18.98 12.87
C VAL A 790 -19.85 19.53 13.87
N GLY A 791 -19.66 19.23 15.14
CA GLY A 791 -20.34 19.86 16.27
C GLY A 791 -19.45 20.89 16.96
N LYS A 792 -20.04 21.93 17.52
CA LYS A 792 -19.32 22.94 18.33
C LYS A 792 -19.92 22.99 19.72
N PHE A 793 -19.04 23.02 20.71
CA PHE A 793 -19.38 22.87 22.12
C PHE A 793 -18.77 23.99 22.94
N MET A 794 -19.46 24.35 24.02
CA MET A 794 -19.02 25.28 25.04
C MET A 794 -18.95 24.57 26.40
N LEU A 795 -17.88 24.83 27.14
CA LEU A 795 -17.73 24.35 28.51
C LEU A 795 -18.62 25.15 29.47
N ALA A 796 -19.06 24.52 30.55
CA ALA A 796 -19.71 25.23 31.64
C ALA A 796 -18.78 26.27 32.29
N LYS A 797 -19.35 27.16 33.10
CA LYS A 797 -18.57 28.00 34.01
C LYS A 797 -17.76 27.10 34.95
N PRO A 798 -16.56 27.53 35.38
CA PRO A 798 -15.76 26.77 36.33
C PRO A 798 -16.57 26.39 37.59
N GLY A 799 -16.62 25.10 37.91
CA GLY A 799 -17.36 24.58 39.08
C GLY A 799 -18.85 24.28 38.84
N GLU A 800 -19.41 24.67 37.70
CA GLU A 800 -20.81 24.40 37.35
C GLU A 800 -20.97 23.15 36.49
N ARG A 801 -22.20 22.61 36.44
CA ARG A 801 -22.57 21.46 35.60
C ARG A 801 -23.54 21.88 34.51
N VAL A 802 -23.42 21.24 33.34
CA VAL A 802 -24.37 21.40 32.25
C VAL A 802 -25.60 20.52 32.51
N ILE A 803 -26.77 21.14 32.54
CA ILE A 803 -28.06 20.47 32.73
C ILE A 803 -29.05 21.04 31.71
N TYR A 804 -29.63 20.15 30.90
CA TYR A 804 -30.78 20.45 30.06
C TYR A 804 -32.03 19.91 30.76
N GLU A 805 -33.07 20.72 30.90
CA GLU A 805 -34.30 20.31 31.59
C GLU A 805 -35.17 19.42 30.72
N ASN A 806 -35.18 19.67 29.41
CA ASN A 806 -36.02 18.96 28.46
C ASN A 806 -35.44 19.00 27.04
N ASN A 807 -36.02 18.19 26.14
CA ASN A 807 -35.60 18.14 24.74
C ASN A 807 -35.86 19.44 23.99
N GLN A 808 -36.83 20.26 24.42
CA GLN A 808 -37.11 21.54 23.76
C GLN A 808 -35.94 22.51 23.98
N GLU A 809 -35.41 22.62 25.19
CA GLU A 809 -34.19 23.39 25.46
C GLU A 809 -32.99 22.86 24.69
N LEU A 810 -32.86 21.53 24.62
CA LEU A 810 -31.73 20.89 23.95
C LEU A 810 -31.75 21.19 22.45
N TYR A 811 -32.89 21.02 21.77
CA TYR A 811 -33.04 21.05 20.30
C TYR A 811 -33.71 22.31 19.72
N TRP A 812 -33.82 23.39 20.49
CA TRP A 812 -34.29 24.68 19.96
C TRP A 812 -33.24 25.34 19.06
N HIS A 813 -33.57 25.53 17.78
CA HIS A 813 -32.71 26.22 16.81
C HIS A 813 -32.84 27.74 16.92
N ILE A 814 -31.73 28.45 16.69
CA ILE A 814 -31.68 29.90 16.65
C ILE A 814 -31.02 30.41 15.36
N GLY A 815 -31.35 31.65 14.96
CA GLY A 815 -30.75 32.29 13.80
C GLY A 815 -29.27 32.63 14.02
N GLU A 816 -28.49 32.65 12.93
CA GLU A 816 -27.07 33.00 13.00
C GLU A 816 -26.83 34.44 13.51
N ASN A 817 -27.75 35.35 13.22
CA ASN A 817 -27.63 36.75 13.62
C ASN A 817 -27.77 36.94 15.14
N ASP A 818 -28.43 36.00 15.82
CA ASP A 818 -28.73 36.06 17.25
C ASP A 818 -27.66 35.36 18.09
N ILE A 819 -26.57 34.91 17.47
CA ILE A 819 -25.41 34.32 18.16
C ILE A 819 -24.12 35.11 17.89
N PRO A 820 -23.17 35.12 18.83
CA PRO A 820 -21.93 35.87 18.69
C PRO A 820 -21.00 35.22 17.67
N GLN A 821 -20.12 36.04 17.06
CA GLN A 821 -19.22 35.61 15.99
C GLN A 821 -18.35 34.38 16.33
N PRO A 822 -17.75 34.25 17.54
CA PRO A 822 -16.94 33.09 17.88
C PRO A 822 -17.70 31.76 17.86
N TRP A 823 -19.04 31.76 17.93
CA TRP A 823 -19.86 30.55 17.91
C TRP A 823 -20.19 30.10 16.49
N ARG A 824 -20.17 31.04 15.53
CA ARG A 824 -20.54 30.78 14.14
C ARG A 824 -19.58 29.77 13.49
N MET A 825 -20.10 29.02 12.52
CA MET A 825 -19.28 28.17 11.67
C MET A 825 -18.82 28.96 10.42
N PRO A 826 -17.79 28.50 9.69
CA PRO A 826 -17.22 29.24 8.57
C PRO A 826 -18.22 29.52 7.41
N ASN A 827 -18.47 30.80 7.13
CA ASN A 827 -19.44 31.21 6.11
C ASN A 827 -19.10 30.80 4.67
N MET A 828 -17.84 30.43 4.38
CA MET A 828 -17.38 30.08 3.03
C MET A 828 -18.03 28.81 2.45
N PHE A 829 -18.65 27.97 3.27
CA PHE A 829 -19.33 26.74 2.81
C PHE A 829 -20.82 26.95 2.46
N ARG A 830 -21.36 28.17 2.59
CA ARG A 830 -22.73 28.49 2.18
C ARG A 830 -22.87 28.53 0.64
N GLY A 831 -24.09 28.33 0.13
CA GLY A 831 -24.39 28.42 -1.29
C GLY A 831 -23.63 27.39 -2.13
N LYS A 832 -22.78 27.87 -3.06
CA LYS A 832 -21.94 26.99 -3.90
C LYS A 832 -20.76 26.39 -3.13
N GLY A 833 -20.43 26.93 -1.96
CA GLY A 833 -19.30 26.50 -1.16
C GLY A 833 -17.93 26.78 -1.80
N VAL A 834 -16.92 26.03 -1.38
CA VAL A 834 -15.51 26.21 -1.76
C VAL A 834 -14.89 24.86 -2.11
N ARG A 835 -14.22 24.77 -3.27
CA ARG A 835 -13.62 23.52 -3.77
C ARG A 835 -14.59 22.32 -3.82
N GLY A 836 -15.89 22.60 -4.02
CA GLY A 836 -16.95 21.58 -4.03
C GLY A 836 -17.52 21.22 -2.64
N HIS A 837 -16.88 21.70 -1.55
CA HIS A 837 -17.36 21.53 -0.18
C HIS A 837 -18.40 22.59 0.13
N ARG A 838 -19.56 22.16 0.62
CA ARG A 838 -20.67 23.04 1.01
C ARG A 838 -21.46 22.45 2.15
N TYR A 839 -22.20 23.28 2.87
CA TYR A 839 -23.18 22.78 3.84
C TYR A 839 -24.26 21.96 3.14
N VAL A 840 -24.62 20.84 3.76
CA VAL A 840 -25.67 19.93 3.29
C VAL A 840 -26.74 19.74 4.36
N VAL A 841 -27.88 19.16 3.95
CA VAL A 841 -29.12 19.03 4.74
C VAL A 841 -29.89 20.34 4.92
N TRP A 842 -29.22 21.41 5.34
CA TRP A 842 -29.81 22.74 5.51
C TRP A 842 -29.06 23.81 4.70
N ASP A 843 -29.64 25.01 4.56
CA ASP A 843 -29.02 26.16 3.86
C ASP A 843 -27.83 26.78 4.63
N GLY A 844 -27.36 26.09 5.67
CA GLY A 844 -26.24 26.49 6.52
C GLY A 844 -26.13 25.61 7.77
N PRO A 845 -25.26 26.00 8.72
CA PRO A 845 -25.16 25.37 10.03
C PRO A 845 -26.44 25.56 10.85
N LEU A 846 -26.69 24.62 11.75
CA LEU A 846 -27.66 24.79 12.83
C LEU A 846 -26.96 25.39 14.04
N TYR A 847 -27.65 26.31 14.71
CA TYR A 847 -27.16 26.98 15.91
C TYR A 847 -28.10 26.78 17.08
N TYR A 848 -27.53 26.78 18.28
CA TYR A 848 -28.23 26.50 19.53
C TYR A 848 -27.80 27.51 20.58
N MET A 849 -28.73 27.85 21.44
CA MET A 849 -28.49 28.77 22.54
C MET A 849 -28.49 28.00 23.86
N PRO A 850 -27.47 28.18 24.72
CA PRO A 850 -27.53 27.67 26.08
C PRO A 850 -28.81 28.16 26.80
N PRO A 851 -29.43 27.34 27.68
CA PRO A 851 -30.57 27.77 28.49
C PRO A 851 -30.26 29.04 29.29
N VAL A 852 -31.28 29.84 29.63
CA VAL A 852 -31.12 31.12 30.36
C VAL A 852 -30.29 30.93 31.64
N GLN A 853 -30.57 29.86 32.38
CA GLN A 853 -29.91 29.51 33.63
C GLN A 853 -28.41 29.24 33.51
N SER A 854 -27.90 28.96 32.30
CA SER A 854 -26.46 28.86 32.07
C SER A 854 -25.72 30.19 32.27
N GLN A 855 -26.42 31.32 32.13
CA GLN A 855 -25.83 32.68 32.14
C GLN A 855 -24.65 32.81 31.16
N LEU A 856 -24.71 32.10 30.03
CA LEU A 856 -23.68 32.08 28.99
C LEU A 856 -24.20 32.61 27.64
N ARG A 857 -25.45 33.06 27.55
CA ARG A 857 -26.05 33.59 26.32
C ARG A 857 -25.31 34.82 25.77
N GLY A 858 -24.76 35.65 26.66
CA GLY A 858 -23.95 36.80 26.30
C GLY A 858 -22.48 36.47 25.96
N TYR A 859 -22.01 35.24 26.17
CA TYR A 859 -20.59 34.89 26.10
C TYR A 859 -20.05 34.94 24.67
N GLY A 860 -19.01 35.74 24.39
CA GLY A 860 -18.43 35.89 23.05
C GLY A 860 -18.97 37.06 22.23
N TRP A 861 -20.01 37.75 22.70
CA TRP A 861 -20.43 39.02 22.10
C TRP A 861 -19.32 40.06 22.24
N ASP A 862 -19.13 40.86 21.19
CA ASP A 862 -17.99 41.80 21.06
C ASP A 862 -16.62 41.12 21.27
N TRP A 863 -16.53 39.80 21.04
CA TRP A 863 -15.35 38.98 21.31
C TRP A 863 -14.95 38.94 22.81
N SER A 864 -15.87 39.25 23.72
CA SER A 864 -15.66 39.15 25.17
C SER A 864 -15.58 37.70 25.61
N ASN A 865 -14.61 37.40 26.48
CA ASN A 865 -14.44 36.11 27.14
C ASN A 865 -14.71 36.18 28.66
N ASP A 866 -15.33 37.27 29.12
CA ASP A 866 -15.68 37.49 30.52
C ASP A 866 -17.09 36.97 30.85
N PHE A 867 -17.19 36.18 31.92
CA PHE A 867 -18.45 35.62 32.41
C PHE A 867 -19.40 36.69 32.98
N GLU A 868 -18.89 37.81 33.47
CA GLU A 868 -19.74 38.89 34.01
C GLU A 868 -20.54 39.56 32.89
N THR A 869 -19.87 39.86 31.77
CA THR A 869 -20.53 40.38 30.56
C THR A 869 -21.45 39.36 29.88
N ALA A 870 -21.22 38.07 30.10
CA ALA A 870 -22.01 36.98 29.51
C ALA A 870 -23.41 36.79 30.12
N ALA A 871 -23.64 37.32 31.32
CA ALA A 871 -24.92 37.20 32.02
C ALA A 871 -25.98 38.21 31.53
N VAL A 872 -25.57 39.23 30.77
CA VAL A 872 -26.48 40.23 30.18
C VAL A 872 -27.09 39.66 28.91
N GLU A 873 -28.40 39.39 28.92
CA GLU A 873 -29.11 39.00 27.70
C GLU A 873 -29.11 40.17 26.70
N ARG A 874 -28.57 39.92 25.51
CA ARG A 874 -28.66 40.83 24.36
C ARG A 874 -29.66 40.22 23.38
N PHE A 875 -30.72 40.97 23.08
CA PHE A 875 -31.76 40.61 22.11
C PHE A 875 -31.42 41.20 20.75
#